data_AF-A0A6G0J037-F1
#
_entry.id   AF-A0A6G0J037-F1
#
_cell.length_a   1.000
_cell.length_b   1.000
_cell.length_c   1.000
_cell.angle_alpha   90.00
_cell.angle_beta   90.00
_cell.angle_gamma   90.00
#
_symmetry.space_group_name_H-M   'P 1'
#
loop_
_entity.id
_entity.type
_entity.pdbx_description
1 polymer ?
#
loop_
_entity_poly.entity_id
_entity_poly.type
_entity_poly.pdbx_seq_one_letter_code
_entity_poly.pdbx_strand_id
1 'polypeptide(L)'
;MLAVHLVSFFFSKLQEDPTKKVDRFLYAMRLHDDQLKDISARFQAEMKKGLSSEKKGQFLALDLGGSKFKVLQVKVREGMGIKRGGVEMEERTYPIPKELLIGKGTELFGHVSESLKDFLHQRNISLEKKHPLAFTFSFPCEQTALDQGFLLGWGKNYRPRGLQGKDVVQTLREAIDRTGGLDVEVLAMVNDTVATMMTCGFDDEYCEVGLIIGTGTNACYMEELRHIDLVEGDEGRMCVNTEWGGFGDDESLNDYITEFDRDVDAASNNPGKQIFEKMISGMYLGELVRLVVLKMAKLGLLFDGRVSDALRTKGKITTAHVAAMEEYKNGLKNTKDILTELDLNPSSDDCIAVQHVSTIVSFRSSNLAAAGLAAILSRIKQNRNLRTLRITVGVDGTVYKTHPQYPKRLHKVVRRLLPECHVRFVLSDSGSSKGAALVSAVAQRLASQRRQVDETLAPFRLSQEQLQLVKTRMRAGLEAGLKSKGPSTIKMLPSFVYRTPDGTEKGKYLALDLGGTNFRALLVNFKKGLQHNVRLYHKIYTIPQEIMQGTGEELFDHIAQCVSDFLDYMGMKNAHLPAGFTFSFPCEQTAIDTGTLVSWTKGYKATDCEGHDVVSLLREAIKRRNEFDLDIVAVVNDTVGTMMSCAYEDPQCEIGLIAGTGTNVCYMEELKNIEKTEQKFGKTEEGEKEEHMDEGTEGEKKEGDAEIPKMCINTEWGGLGDDGSLDDIITPYDVEVNQNSLNPGKQRFEKLTSGMYLGEVVRQVLLDLTRGGLLFRGHVTETLKTPGIFQTKYLSQIESDRLALLQVRSILQQLGLNSTCDDSIIVKEVCGAVSRRAAQLCGAGMAAVVEKIRENRGLVHLNITVGVDGALYKLHPHFAGVLQETARILAPQCNVTFLPSEEGSGKGAALITAVARQKHD
;
A
#
# COMPACT_ATOMS: atom_id res chain seq x y z
N MET A 1 48.79 76.62 9.86
CA MET A 1 48.26 75.38 9.23
C MET A 1 47.27 74.63 10.11
N LEU A 2 47.57 74.26 11.37
CA LEU A 2 46.67 73.43 12.21
C LEU A 2 45.21 73.91 12.24
N ALA A 3 44.95 75.23 12.40
CA ALA A 3 43.60 75.79 12.38
C ALA A 3 42.84 75.49 11.07
N VAL A 4 43.53 75.49 9.92
CA VAL A 4 42.92 75.16 8.61
C VAL A 4 42.58 73.68 8.50
N HIS A 5 43.40 72.78 9.07
CA HIS A 5 43.06 71.36 9.14
C HIS A 5 41.93 71.07 10.14
N LEU A 6 41.87 71.76 11.28
CA LEU A 6 40.76 71.65 12.23
C LEU A 6 39.46 72.19 11.64
N VAL A 7 39.49 73.33 10.96
CA VAL A 7 38.32 73.88 10.24
C VAL A 7 37.92 72.96 9.09
N SER A 8 38.87 72.44 8.28
CA SER A 8 38.58 71.48 7.22
C SER A 8 37.97 70.17 7.76
N PHE A 9 38.46 69.66 8.89
CA PHE A 9 37.90 68.49 9.57
C PHE A 9 36.46 68.76 10.07
N PHE A 10 36.21 69.91 10.70
CA PHE A 10 34.87 70.32 11.11
C PHE A 10 33.92 70.53 9.92
N PHE A 11 34.36 71.19 8.84
CA PHE A 11 33.57 71.34 7.61
C PHE A 11 33.28 69.99 6.93
N SER A 12 34.22 69.04 6.96
CA SER A 12 34.00 67.66 6.47
C SER A 12 32.95 66.89 7.28
N LYS A 13 32.79 67.20 8.58
CA LYS A 13 31.67 66.71 9.41
C LYS A 13 30.36 67.45 9.15
N LEU A 14 30.41 68.75 8.82
CA LEU A 14 29.23 69.60 8.57
C LEU A 14 28.53 69.34 7.23
N GLN A 15 29.17 68.61 6.29
CA GLN A 15 28.52 68.10 5.07
C GLN A 15 28.76 66.60 4.84
N GLU A 16 28.75 65.79 5.91
CA GLU A 16 28.69 64.34 5.77
C GLU A 16 27.27 63.91 5.33
N ASP A 17 27.14 63.66 4.02
CA ASP A 17 26.02 63.07 3.28
C ASP A 17 25.09 62.14 4.11
N PRO A 18 23.77 62.42 4.20
CA PRO A 18 22.82 61.61 4.97
C PRO A 18 22.82 60.12 4.58
N THR A 19 23.00 59.79 3.30
CA THR A 19 23.03 58.39 2.84
C THR A 19 24.26 57.65 3.37
N LYS A 20 25.41 58.33 3.46
CA LYS A 20 26.67 57.75 3.98
C LYS A 20 26.63 57.54 5.49
N LYS A 21 25.90 58.37 6.22
CA LYS A 21 25.63 58.18 7.66
C LYS A 21 24.79 56.92 7.89
N VAL A 22 23.68 56.77 7.14
CA VAL A 22 22.82 55.58 7.21
C VAL A 22 23.58 54.32 6.75
N ASP A 23 24.39 54.41 5.69
CA ASP A 23 25.24 53.30 5.22
C ASP A 23 26.22 52.78 6.27
N ARG A 24 26.84 53.68 7.05
CA ARG A 24 27.72 53.30 8.16
C ARG A 24 26.92 52.73 9.33
N PHE A 25 25.73 53.27 9.61
CA PHE A 25 24.85 52.81 10.70
C PHE A 25 24.24 51.42 10.43
N LEU A 26 23.90 51.12 9.19
CA LEU A 26 23.28 49.85 8.76
C LEU A 26 24.25 48.92 8.01
N TYR A 27 25.56 49.03 8.24
CA TYR A 27 26.58 48.22 7.55
C TYR A 27 26.28 46.71 7.63
N ALA A 28 25.88 46.21 8.80
CA ALA A 28 25.53 44.79 9.00
C ALA A 28 24.29 44.32 8.21
N MET A 29 23.44 45.22 7.71
CA MET A 29 22.31 44.87 6.84
C MET A 29 22.70 44.75 5.35
N ARG A 30 23.93 45.14 4.98
CA ARG A 30 24.39 45.18 3.58
C ARG A 30 25.16 43.91 3.22
N LEU A 31 24.43 42.83 2.95
CA LEU A 31 25.00 41.54 2.55
C LEU A 31 25.78 41.65 1.23
N HIS A 32 27.05 41.22 1.27
CA HIS A 32 27.95 41.13 0.12
C HIS A 32 27.75 39.81 -0.65
N ASP A 33 28.20 39.76 -1.91
CA ASP A 33 27.94 38.62 -2.80
C ASP A 33 28.51 37.29 -2.29
N ASP A 34 29.61 37.31 -1.54
CA ASP A 34 30.18 36.11 -0.94
C ASP A 34 29.44 35.67 0.33
N GLN A 35 28.84 36.59 1.09
CA GLN A 35 27.90 36.27 2.17
C GLN A 35 26.59 35.69 1.62
N LEU A 36 26.12 36.19 0.47
CA LEU A 36 24.95 35.62 -0.21
C LEU A 36 25.23 34.23 -0.77
N LYS A 37 26.47 33.92 -1.18
CA LYS A 37 26.91 32.55 -1.51
C LYS A 37 27.00 31.66 -0.28
N ASP A 38 27.55 32.13 0.83
CA ASP A 38 27.59 31.39 2.12
C ASP A 38 26.18 31.06 2.61
N ILE A 39 25.28 32.05 2.70
CA ILE A 39 23.86 31.85 3.06
C ILE A 39 23.19 30.87 2.09
N SER A 40 23.45 30.99 0.78
CA SER A 40 22.95 30.03 -0.22
C SER A 40 23.53 28.62 -0.05
N ALA A 41 24.79 28.48 0.38
CA ALA A 41 25.45 27.19 0.58
C ALA A 41 24.99 26.50 1.87
N ARG A 42 24.85 27.25 2.97
CA ARG A 42 24.22 26.78 4.22
C ARG A 42 22.80 26.29 3.94
N PHE A 43 21.99 27.10 3.25
CA PHE A 43 20.62 26.74 2.89
C PHE A 43 20.51 25.60 1.84
N GLN A 44 21.56 25.33 1.06
CA GLN A 44 21.63 24.21 0.12
C GLN A 44 21.89 22.85 0.81
N ALA A 45 22.35 22.85 2.07
CA ALA A 45 22.52 21.62 2.85
C ALA A 45 21.18 21.00 3.29
N GLU A 46 20.14 21.83 3.47
CA GLU A 46 18.92 21.48 4.20
C GLU A 46 17.78 20.84 3.37
N MET A 47 17.88 20.73 2.04
CA MET A 47 16.68 20.50 1.18
C MET A 47 16.82 19.43 0.08
N LYS A 48 15.81 18.53 -0.03
CA LYS A 48 15.68 17.41 -1.02
C LYS A 48 14.18 17.14 -1.43
N LYS A 49 13.89 16.54 -2.61
CA LYS A 49 12.58 16.13 -3.33
C LYS A 49 11.59 17.22 -3.90
N GLY A 50 10.69 16.87 -4.87
CA GLY A 50 9.61 17.73 -5.50
C GLY A 50 8.84 17.32 -6.85
N LEU A 51 7.49 17.45 -7.13
CA LEU A 51 6.75 17.01 -8.40
C LEU A 51 5.29 17.53 -8.71
N SER A 52 4.77 17.23 -9.92
CA SER A 52 3.39 17.42 -10.47
C SER A 52 3.01 16.40 -11.60
N SER A 53 1.74 16.14 -11.99
CA SER A 53 1.07 16.83 -13.15
C SER A 53 -0.48 16.57 -13.33
N GLU A 54 -1.09 17.25 -14.33
CA GLU A 54 -2.38 17.12 -15.07
C GLU A 54 -3.74 16.73 -14.42
N LYS A 55 -4.74 17.65 -14.48
CA LYS A 55 -5.93 17.70 -13.59
C LYS A 55 -7.17 18.40 -14.26
N LYS A 56 -8.42 17.89 -14.11
CA LYS A 56 -9.70 18.35 -14.76
C LYS A 56 -10.92 18.40 -13.78
N GLY A 57 -11.85 19.38 -13.91
CA GLY A 57 -13.17 19.34 -13.23
C GLY A 57 -13.72 20.69 -12.71
N GLN A 58 -14.72 20.65 -11.83
CA GLN A 58 -15.28 21.81 -11.09
C GLN A 58 -15.06 21.61 -9.58
N PHE A 59 -14.48 22.61 -8.93
CA PHE A 59 -14.00 22.53 -7.54
C PHE A 59 -14.40 23.75 -6.72
N LEU A 60 -14.50 23.53 -5.42
CA LEU A 60 -14.46 24.58 -4.41
C LEU A 60 -13.02 24.72 -3.89
N ALA A 61 -12.63 25.91 -3.46
CA ALA A 61 -11.34 26.12 -2.79
C ALA A 61 -11.45 27.12 -1.63
N LEU A 62 -10.78 26.81 -0.52
CA LEU A 62 -10.49 27.73 0.58
C LEU A 62 -9.05 28.26 0.47
N ASP A 63 -8.83 29.48 0.94
CA ASP A 63 -7.50 30.11 1.04
C ASP A 63 -7.36 30.80 2.40
N LEU A 64 -6.61 30.16 3.33
CA LEU A 64 -6.48 30.54 4.74
C LEU A 64 -5.00 30.63 5.17
N GLY A 65 -4.65 31.70 5.91
CA GLY A 65 -3.28 31.98 6.35
C GLY A 65 -2.53 33.00 5.48
N GLY A 66 -3.18 33.53 4.45
CA GLY A 66 -2.78 34.75 3.75
C GLY A 66 -3.23 36.03 4.47
N SER A 67 -3.13 37.19 3.78
CA SER A 67 -3.58 38.50 4.30
C SER A 67 -5.11 38.69 4.31
N LYS A 68 -5.84 37.78 3.66
CA LYS A 68 -7.29 37.73 3.52
C LYS A 68 -7.68 36.25 3.49
N PHE A 69 -8.82 35.89 4.06
CA PHE A 69 -9.44 34.58 3.86
C PHE A 69 -10.37 34.63 2.65
N LYS A 70 -10.33 33.62 1.78
CA LYS A 70 -11.20 33.52 0.61
C LYS A 70 -11.91 32.17 0.53
N VAL A 71 -13.10 32.22 -0.06
CA VAL A 71 -13.81 31.05 -0.61
C VAL A 71 -13.95 31.25 -2.12
N LEU A 72 -13.72 30.19 -2.89
CA LEU A 72 -13.77 30.21 -4.36
C LEU A 72 -14.52 29.02 -4.94
N GLN A 73 -15.05 29.22 -6.15
CA GLN A 73 -15.36 28.17 -7.10
C GLN A 73 -14.45 28.30 -8.33
N VAL A 74 -13.95 27.16 -8.83
CA VAL A 74 -13.08 27.06 -10.00
C VAL A 74 -13.64 26.02 -10.95
N LYS A 75 -13.79 26.37 -12.24
CA LYS A 75 -14.27 25.49 -13.32
C LYS A 75 -13.15 25.34 -14.34
N VAL A 76 -12.50 24.18 -14.39
CA VAL A 76 -11.43 23.86 -15.34
C VAL A 76 -12.06 23.20 -16.57
N ARG A 77 -12.16 23.94 -17.68
CA ARG A 77 -12.73 23.50 -18.95
C ARG A 77 -11.64 23.09 -19.94
N GLU A 78 -11.87 21.99 -20.62
CA GLU A 78 -11.03 21.49 -21.71
C GLU A 78 -11.17 22.34 -22.99
N GLY A 79 -10.12 22.40 -23.81
CA GLY A 79 -10.10 23.15 -25.06
C GLY A 79 -10.35 22.26 -26.26
N MET A 80 -11.42 22.53 -27.03
CA MET A 80 -11.68 21.81 -28.28
C MET A 80 -10.91 22.43 -29.45
N GLY A 81 -10.03 21.63 -30.07
CA GLY A 81 -9.24 22.02 -31.23
C GLY A 81 -8.13 23.03 -30.90
N ILE A 82 -8.00 24.08 -31.72
CA ILE A 82 -6.87 25.04 -31.67
C ILE A 82 -6.95 25.99 -30.45
N LYS A 83 -8.06 25.99 -29.70
CA LYS A 83 -8.21 26.79 -28.48
C LYS A 83 -7.68 26.03 -27.26
N ARG A 84 -6.72 26.62 -26.53
CA ARG A 84 -6.32 26.14 -25.19
C ARG A 84 -7.53 26.11 -24.25
N GLY A 85 -7.52 25.17 -23.30
CA GLY A 85 -8.53 25.07 -22.23
C GLY A 85 -8.57 26.32 -21.35
N GLY A 86 -9.72 26.56 -20.73
CA GLY A 86 -10.00 27.77 -19.94
C GLY A 86 -10.33 27.45 -18.49
N VAL A 87 -9.85 28.28 -17.57
CA VAL A 87 -10.20 28.21 -16.14
C VAL A 87 -11.08 29.41 -15.81
N GLU A 88 -12.34 29.16 -15.47
CA GLU A 88 -13.24 30.18 -14.93
C GLU A 88 -13.16 30.15 -13.40
N MET A 89 -13.14 31.33 -12.76
CA MET A 89 -12.98 31.45 -11.31
C MET A 89 -13.95 32.49 -10.76
N GLU A 90 -14.59 32.17 -9.64
CA GLU A 90 -15.45 33.07 -8.88
C GLU A 90 -14.95 33.08 -7.43
N GLU A 91 -14.61 34.25 -6.88
CA GLU A 91 -14.12 34.38 -5.50
C GLU A 91 -14.98 35.29 -4.63
N ARG A 92 -14.87 35.12 -3.31
CA ARG A 92 -15.31 36.10 -2.32
C ARG A 92 -14.33 36.11 -1.13
N THR A 93 -13.95 37.31 -0.70
CA THR A 93 -13.16 37.52 0.52
C THR A 93 -14.07 37.55 1.73
N TYR A 94 -13.69 36.89 2.81
CA TYR A 94 -14.38 36.91 4.11
C TYR A 94 -13.44 37.50 5.19
N PRO A 95 -13.91 38.49 5.98
CA PRO A 95 -13.10 39.09 7.04
C PRO A 95 -13.13 38.23 8.30
N ILE A 96 -11.98 37.68 8.70
CA ILE A 96 -11.85 36.95 9.97
C ILE A 96 -11.82 37.96 11.13
N PRO A 97 -12.71 37.84 12.14
CA PRO A 97 -12.65 38.64 13.37
C PRO A 97 -11.33 38.43 14.13
N LYS A 98 -10.77 39.50 14.71
CA LYS A 98 -9.44 39.49 15.35
C LYS A 98 -9.36 38.52 16.53
N GLU A 99 -10.51 38.28 17.16
CA GLU A 99 -10.72 37.42 18.30
C GLU A 99 -10.46 35.96 17.93
N LEU A 100 -10.89 35.54 16.72
CA LEU A 100 -10.69 34.17 16.23
C LEU A 100 -9.23 33.87 15.90
N LEU A 101 -8.44 34.88 15.52
CA LEU A 101 -7.00 34.73 15.25
C LEU A 101 -6.21 34.29 16.50
N ILE A 102 -6.74 34.50 17.72
CA ILE A 102 -6.14 34.10 19.01
C ILE A 102 -7.11 33.27 19.89
N GLY A 103 -8.25 32.85 19.32
CA GLY A 103 -9.36 32.20 20.01
C GLY A 103 -9.16 30.70 20.23
N LYS A 104 -10.23 29.91 20.13
CA LYS A 104 -10.13 28.45 19.94
C LYS A 104 -10.10 28.13 18.44
N GLY A 105 -9.34 27.12 18.05
CA GLY A 105 -9.32 26.66 16.66
C GLY A 105 -10.68 26.19 16.13
N THR A 106 -11.51 25.59 16.99
CA THR A 106 -12.88 25.18 16.65
C THR A 106 -13.77 26.36 16.27
N GLU A 107 -13.54 27.55 16.84
CA GLU A 107 -14.29 28.77 16.55
C GLU A 107 -13.85 29.36 15.19
N LEU A 108 -12.53 29.36 14.91
CA LEU A 108 -12.00 29.74 13.60
C LEU A 108 -12.53 28.84 12.48
N PHE A 109 -12.50 27.51 12.67
CA PHE A 109 -12.96 26.57 11.64
C PHE A 109 -14.49 26.57 11.50
N GLY A 110 -15.25 26.89 12.56
CA GLY A 110 -16.68 27.19 12.47
C GLY A 110 -16.96 28.37 11.54
N HIS A 111 -16.27 29.51 11.73
CA HIS A 111 -16.38 30.68 10.87
C HIS A 111 -15.98 30.41 9.40
N VAL A 112 -14.97 29.56 9.17
CA VAL A 112 -14.58 29.10 7.82
C VAL A 112 -15.71 28.29 7.17
N SER A 113 -16.36 27.39 7.92
CA SER A 113 -17.50 26.58 7.46
C SER A 113 -18.75 27.41 7.16
N GLU A 114 -19.09 28.35 8.05
CA GLU A 114 -20.20 29.31 7.84
C GLU A 114 -19.97 30.17 6.58
N SER A 115 -18.73 30.63 6.38
CA SER A 115 -18.34 31.40 5.19
C SER A 115 -18.44 30.58 3.91
N LEU A 116 -18.07 29.29 3.96
CA LEU A 116 -18.27 28.35 2.85
C LEU A 116 -19.75 28.19 2.51
N LYS A 117 -20.61 28.00 3.52
CA LYS A 117 -22.06 27.88 3.33
C LYS A 117 -22.70 29.12 2.71
N ASP A 118 -22.39 30.30 3.24
CA ASP A 118 -22.83 31.57 2.68
C ASP A 118 -22.35 31.76 1.22
N PHE A 119 -21.13 31.32 0.88
CA PHE A 119 -20.66 31.34 -0.51
C PHE A 119 -21.49 30.42 -1.42
N LEU A 120 -21.80 29.18 -1.00
CA LEU A 120 -22.61 28.26 -1.80
C LEU A 120 -24.03 28.80 -2.01
N HIS A 121 -24.66 29.33 -0.96
CA HIS A 121 -25.97 29.99 -1.03
C HIS A 121 -25.95 31.15 -2.03
N GLN A 122 -25.02 32.11 -1.89
CA GLN A 122 -24.96 33.30 -2.76
C GLN A 122 -24.62 33.00 -4.23
N ARG A 123 -24.03 31.84 -4.51
CA ARG A 123 -23.68 31.40 -5.88
C ARG A 123 -24.70 30.39 -6.46
N ASN A 124 -25.81 30.12 -5.77
CA ASN A 124 -26.82 29.12 -6.14
C ASN A 124 -26.20 27.73 -6.42
N ILE A 125 -25.18 27.35 -5.66
CA ILE A 125 -24.54 26.05 -5.76
C ILE A 125 -25.34 25.06 -4.91
N SER A 126 -25.86 23.99 -5.54
CA SER A 126 -26.70 22.98 -4.85
C SER A 126 -25.99 22.42 -3.61
N LEU A 127 -26.69 22.41 -2.49
CA LEU A 127 -26.21 21.89 -1.20
C LEU A 127 -26.41 20.36 -1.06
N GLU A 128 -27.22 19.78 -1.96
CA GLU A 128 -27.65 18.37 -1.99
C GLU A 128 -26.73 17.48 -2.83
N LYS A 129 -25.66 18.05 -3.39
CA LYS A 129 -24.71 17.34 -4.25
C LYS A 129 -23.29 17.53 -3.72
N LYS A 130 -22.58 16.43 -3.48
CA LYS A 130 -21.18 16.39 -3.08
C LYS A 130 -20.27 17.25 -3.95
N HIS A 131 -19.67 18.29 -3.37
CA HIS A 131 -18.67 19.13 -4.02
C HIS A 131 -17.25 18.80 -3.56
N PRO A 132 -16.29 18.61 -4.48
CA PRO A 132 -14.89 18.44 -4.11
C PRO A 132 -14.26 19.77 -3.68
N LEU A 133 -13.63 19.78 -2.50
CA LEU A 133 -13.00 20.95 -1.88
C LEU A 133 -11.46 20.82 -1.85
N ALA A 134 -10.78 21.90 -2.21
CA ALA A 134 -9.37 22.14 -1.93
C ALA A 134 -9.21 23.06 -0.70
N PHE A 135 -8.25 22.78 0.17
CA PHE A 135 -7.92 23.64 1.31
C PHE A 135 -6.50 24.18 1.17
N THR A 136 -6.36 25.44 0.71
CA THR A 136 -5.06 26.13 0.82
C THR A 136 -4.89 26.58 2.26
N PHE A 137 -3.86 26.07 2.93
CA PHE A 137 -3.57 26.32 4.33
C PHE A 137 -2.09 26.71 4.48
N SER A 138 -1.84 28.01 4.65
CA SER A 138 -0.50 28.61 4.55
C SER A 138 0.32 28.49 5.84
N PHE A 139 0.49 27.27 6.36
CA PHE A 139 1.21 26.98 7.60
C PHE A 139 1.99 25.66 7.50
N PRO A 140 3.03 25.44 8.34
CA PRO A 140 3.77 24.19 8.38
C PRO A 140 2.89 23.03 8.88
N CYS A 141 2.64 22.07 8.01
CA CYS A 141 1.92 20.82 8.32
C CYS A 141 2.73 19.59 7.88
N GLU A 142 2.79 18.59 8.75
CA GLU A 142 3.17 17.22 8.39
C GLU A 142 2.01 16.54 7.67
N GLN A 143 2.25 15.83 6.56
CA GLN A 143 1.20 15.27 5.71
C GLN A 143 1.55 13.83 5.31
N THR A 144 0.70 12.88 5.72
CA THR A 144 0.76 11.45 5.37
C THR A 144 -0.06 11.09 4.14
N ALA A 145 -1.03 11.93 3.78
CA ALA A 145 -1.89 11.82 2.59
C ALA A 145 -2.25 13.24 2.11
N LEU A 146 -2.75 13.36 0.87
CA LEU A 146 -3.17 14.67 0.33
C LEU A 146 -4.32 15.31 1.14
N ASP A 147 -5.20 14.51 1.74
CA ASP A 147 -6.41 14.94 2.43
C ASP A 147 -6.26 14.95 3.97
N GLN A 148 -5.02 15.00 4.47
CA GLN A 148 -4.66 15.06 5.88
C GLN A 148 -3.55 16.09 6.08
N GLY A 149 -3.47 16.74 7.24
CA GLY A 149 -2.23 17.40 7.64
C GLY A 149 -2.20 17.94 9.06
N PHE A 150 -1.18 17.54 9.80
CA PHE A 150 -0.99 17.82 11.22
C PHE A 150 -0.23 19.14 11.40
N LEU A 151 -0.88 20.15 12.00
CA LEU A 151 -0.29 21.48 12.18
C LEU A 151 0.91 21.42 13.13
N LEU A 152 2.12 21.68 12.62
CA LEU A 152 3.36 21.66 13.40
C LEU A 152 3.48 22.91 14.30
N GLY A 153 3.05 24.06 13.80
CA GLY A 153 3.06 25.32 14.57
C GLY A 153 2.40 26.48 13.82
N TRP A 154 1.92 27.48 14.56
CA TRP A 154 1.38 28.70 13.98
C TRP A 154 2.48 29.72 13.67
N GLY A 155 2.33 30.42 12.55
CA GLY A 155 3.15 31.57 12.17
C GLY A 155 2.33 32.84 11.93
N LYS A 156 2.99 33.91 11.48
CA LYS A 156 2.37 35.18 11.10
C LYS A 156 1.56 35.78 12.27
N ASN A 157 0.30 36.16 12.01
CA ASN A 157 -0.63 36.76 12.98
C ASN A 157 -1.65 35.77 13.57
N TYR A 158 -1.49 34.46 13.37
CA TYR A 158 -2.39 33.43 13.89
C TYR A 158 -1.80 32.79 15.15
N ARG A 159 -2.66 32.52 16.14
CA ARG A 159 -2.39 31.66 17.31
C ARG A 159 -3.66 30.96 17.88
N PRO A 160 -4.63 30.44 17.08
CA PRO A 160 -5.76 29.68 17.63
C PRO A 160 -5.34 28.49 18.51
N ARG A 161 -5.95 28.37 19.68
CA ARG A 161 -5.62 27.30 20.64
C ARG A 161 -6.27 25.96 20.26
N GLY A 162 -5.54 24.87 20.51
CA GLY A 162 -6.08 23.50 20.46
C GLY A 162 -6.01 22.76 19.12
N LEU A 163 -5.21 23.25 18.16
CA LEU A 163 -4.99 22.62 16.84
C LEU A 163 -3.55 22.18 16.53
N GLN A 164 -2.55 22.66 17.26
CA GLN A 164 -1.17 22.20 17.08
C GLN A 164 -1.08 20.70 17.41
N GLY A 165 -0.43 19.91 16.54
CA GLY A 165 -0.39 18.45 16.61
C GLY A 165 -1.68 17.74 16.19
N LYS A 166 -2.66 18.44 15.61
CA LYS A 166 -3.91 17.83 15.08
C LYS A 166 -4.03 17.97 13.58
N ASP A 167 -4.72 17.02 12.96
CA ASP A 167 -5.17 17.14 11.58
C ASP A 167 -6.18 18.29 11.44
N VAL A 168 -5.81 19.31 10.67
CA VAL A 168 -6.68 20.45 10.39
C VAL A 168 -7.72 20.13 9.30
N VAL A 169 -7.54 19.06 8.52
CA VAL A 169 -8.56 18.60 7.56
C VAL A 169 -9.70 17.91 8.31
N GLN A 170 -9.40 17.01 9.25
CA GLN A 170 -10.43 16.45 10.14
C GLN A 170 -11.15 17.55 10.95
N THR A 171 -10.40 18.54 11.46
CA THR A 171 -11.00 19.71 12.14
C THR A 171 -12.00 20.47 11.23
N LEU A 172 -11.67 20.61 9.93
CA LEU A 172 -12.55 21.23 8.94
C LEU A 172 -13.77 20.36 8.61
N ARG A 173 -13.60 19.05 8.46
CA ARG A 173 -14.70 18.09 8.24
C ARG A 173 -15.73 18.20 9.37
N GLU A 174 -15.28 18.10 10.62
CA GLU A 174 -16.17 18.29 11.78
C GLU A 174 -16.85 19.67 11.82
N ALA A 175 -16.22 20.73 11.29
CA ALA A 175 -16.82 22.06 11.25
C ALA A 175 -17.91 22.17 10.17
N ILE A 176 -17.71 21.51 9.02
CA ILE A 176 -18.72 21.35 7.96
C ILE A 176 -19.91 20.56 8.51
N ASP A 177 -19.66 19.42 9.17
CA ASP A 177 -20.69 18.58 9.80
C ASP A 177 -21.51 19.36 10.84
N ARG A 178 -20.84 20.12 11.73
CA ARG A 178 -21.51 20.96 12.75
C ARG A 178 -22.33 22.11 12.16
N THR A 179 -21.93 22.67 11.01
CA THR A 179 -22.68 23.74 10.33
C THR A 179 -23.89 23.21 9.56
N GLY A 180 -23.84 21.94 9.12
CA GLY A 180 -24.93 21.18 8.51
C GLY A 180 -25.41 21.70 7.16
N GLY A 181 -26.12 20.86 6.39
CA GLY A 181 -26.64 21.26 5.06
C GLY A 181 -25.53 21.62 4.07
N LEU A 182 -24.45 20.84 4.08
CA LEU A 182 -23.26 20.98 3.23
C LEU A 182 -22.78 19.58 2.83
N ASP A 183 -23.03 19.14 1.59
CA ASP A 183 -22.39 17.94 1.05
C ASP A 183 -21.05 18.32 0.38
N VAL A 184 -19.95 18.22 1.12
CA VAL A 184 -18.63 18.71 0.71
C VAL A 184 -17.53 17.71 1.08
N GLU A 185 -16.72 17.31 0.09
CA GLU A 185 -15.63 16.34 0.24
C GLU A 185 -14.28 17.05 0.23
N VAL A 186 -13.60 17.15 1.37
CA VAL A 186 -12.22 17.69 1.41
C VAL A 186 -11.27 16.64 0.83
N LEU A 187 -10.74 16.92 -0.36
CA LEU A 187 -9.90 15.99 -1.14
C LEU A 187 -8.41 16.33 -1.10
N ALA A 188 -8.04 17.57 -0.81
CA ALA A 188 -6.64 17.97 -0.72
C ALA A 188 -6.44 19.18 0.21
N MET A 189 -5.39 19.14 1.03
CA MET A 189 -4.73 20.32 1.58
C MET A 189 -3.51 20.69 0.70
N VAL A 190 -3.19 21.98 0.60
CA VAL A 190 -1.93 22.46 0.00
C VAL A 190 -1.41 23.70 0.72
N ASN A 191 -0.09 23.87 0.77
CA ASN A 191 0.56 25.13 1.15
C ASN A 191 0.42 26.17 0.00
N ASP A 192 0.43 27.46 0.30
CA ASP A 192 0.26 28.53 -0.71
C ASP A 192 1.42 28.58 -1.73
N THR A 193 2.61 28.14 -1.35
CA THR A 193 3.73 27.90 -2.28
C THR A 193 3.37 26.87 -3.35
N VAL A 194 2.92 25.67 -2.94
CA VAL A 194 2.55 24.55 -3.83
C VAL A 194 1.40 24.95 -4.74
N ALA A 195 0.41 25.63 -4.18
CA ALA A 195 -0.72 26.17 -4.92
C ALA A 195 -0.26 27.22 -5.96
N THR A 196 0.67 28.11 -5.61
CA THR A 196 1.27 29.08 -6.53
C THR A 196 2.07 28.41 -7.66
N MET A 197 2.90 27.40 -7.34
CA MET A 197 3.64 26.62 -8.33
C MET A 197 2.70 25.96 -9.34
N MET A 198 1.61 25.35 -8.86
CA MET A 198 0.60 24.68 -9.68
C MET A 198 -0.26 25.67 -10.49
N THR A 199 -0.53 26.89 -9.98
CA THR A 199 -1.18 27.95 -10.76
C THR A 199 -0.34 28.32 -11.98
N CYS A 200 0.95 28.64 -11.76
CA CYS A 200 1.84 29.07 -12.84
C CYS A 200 2.25 27.91 -13.76
N GLY A 201 2.34 26.68 -13.25
CA GLY A 201 2.67 25.47 -14.02
C GLY A 201 1.60 25.02 -15.01
N PHE A 202 0.37 25.48 -14.85
CA PHE A 202 -0.68 25.32 -15.87
C PHE A 202 -0.46 26.23 -17.09
N ASP A 203 0.20 27.37 -16.91
CA ASP A 203 0.44 28.36 -17.97
C ASP A 203 1.86 28.26 -18.57
N ASP A 204 2.80 27.66 -17.84
CA ASP A 204 4.19 27.41 -18.25
C ASP A 204 4.72 26.09 -17.68
N GLU A 205 4.88 25.08 -18.53
CA GLU A 205 5.37 23.73 -18.21
C GLU A 205 6.78 23.71 -17.56
N TYR A 206 7.56 24.79 -17.69
CA TYR A 206 8.85 24.93 -17.02
C TYR A 206 8.74 25.37 -15.54
N CYS A 207 7.53 25.56 -15.01
CA CYS A 207 7.32 26.00 -13.63
C CYS A 207 7.61 24.87 -12.63
N GLU A 208 8.69 25.05 -11.87
CA GLU A 208 9.21 24.02 -10.97
C GLU A 208 9.61 24.56 -9.59
N VAL A 209 9.24 25.81 -9.30
CA VAL A 209 9.38 26.45 -7.98
C VAL A 209 8.14 27.33 -7.73
N GLY A 210 7.53 27.21 -6.56
CA GLY A 210 6.55 28.16 -6.03
C GLY A 210 7.20 29.05 -4.98
N LEU A 211 6.96 30.36 -5.05
CA LEU A 211 7.59 31.35 -4.17
C LEU A 211 6.55 32.33 -3.61
N ILE A 212 6.50 32.45 -2.29
CA ILE A 212 5.67 33.42 -1.56
C ILE A 212 6.54 34.50 -0.91
N ILE A 213 6.26 35.76 -1.22
CA ILE A 213 6.84 36.93 -0.53
C ILE A 213 5.72 37.94 -0.23
N GLY A 214 4.96 37.66 0.84
CA GLY A 214 3.76 38.38 1.25
C GLY A 214 3.74 38.68 2.74
N THR A 215 2.66 38.31 3.43
CA THR A 215 2.58 38.41 4.91
C THR A 215 3.62 37.52 5.57
N GLY A 216 3.81 36.32 5.03
CA GLY A 216 4.96 35.46 5.31
C GLY A 216 5.90 35.35 4.12
N THR A 217 6.93 34.53 4.23
CA THR A 217 7.71 34.07 3.06
C THR A 217 8.03 32.58 3.14
N ASN A 218 7.87 31.90 2.02
CA ASN A 218 8.09 30.47 1.90
C ASN A 218 8.38 30.08 0.44
N ALA A 219 8.91 28.88 0.20
CA ALA A 219 9.07 28.31 -1.14
C ALA A 219 8.71 26.80 -1.19
N CYS A 220 8.49 26.29 -2.39
CA CYS A 220 8.40 24.85 -2.70
C CYS A 220 9.00 24.58 -4.08
N TYR A 221 9.38 23.33 -4.39
CA TYR A 221 10.06 23.02 -5.65
C TYR A 221 9.97 21.55 -6.11
N MET A 222 10.70 21.23 -7.21
CA MET A 222 10.68 19.95 -7.94
C MET A 222 12.03 19.17 -7.96
N GLU A 223 12.13 18.01 -7.30
CA GLU A 223 13.32 17.13 -7.24
C GLU A 223 13.00 15.61 -7.08
N GLU A 224 13.84 14.79 -7.69
CA GLU A 224 13.78 13.33 -7.84
C GLU A 224 13.43 12.51 -6.58
N LEU A 225 12.55 11.49 -6.71
CA LEU A 225 11.97 10.68 -5.61
C LEU A 225 12.97 9.74 -4.94
N ARG A 226 14.27 9.94 -5.17
CA ARG A 226 15.38 9.23 -4.51
C ARG A 226 16.05 10.01 -3.36
N HIS A 227 15.50 11.16 -2.91
CA HIS A 227 16.28 12.10 -2.08
C HIS A 227 15.78 12.51 -0.65
N ILE A 228 14.49 12.74 -0.31
CA ILE A 228 14.07 12.64 1.13
C ILE A 228 13.79 11.18 1.42
N ASP A 229 14.31 10.71 2.53
CA ASP A 229 14.27 9.29 2.90
C ASP A 229 12.98 8.91 3.67
N LEU A 230 12.07 9.88 3.91
CA LEU A 230 10.78 9.75 4.62
C LEU A 230 9.60 9.26 3.75
N VAL A 231 9.82 9.01 2.46
CA VAL A 231 8.78 8.58 1.50
C VAL A 231 9.31 7.42 0.68
N GLU A 232 8.66 6.26 0.78
CA GLU A 232 9.01 5.04 0.02
C GLU A 232 8.76 5.24 -1.49
N GLY A 233 9.55 4.55 -2.30
CA GLY A 233 9.60 4.68 -3.77
C GLY A 233 10.76 5.55 -4.24
N ASP A 234 11.24 5.26 -5.46
CA ASP A 234 12.38 5.90 -6.12
C ASP A 234 12.01 6.59 -7.45
N GLU A 235 10.80 6.34 -7.96
CA GLU A 235 10.35 6.77 -9.29
C GLU A 235 9.83 8.21 -9.34
N GLY A 236 10.16 8.91 -10.42
CA GLY A 236 9.71 10.28 -10.58
C GLY A 236 10.26 11.18 -9.48
N ARG A 237 9.38 11.95 -8.83
CA ARG A 237 9.70 13.09 -7.94
C ARG A 237 8.49 13.29 -6.95
N MET A 238 8.52 14.10 -5.87
CA MET A 238 7.30 14.48 -5.07
C MET A 238 7.35 15.85 -4.35
N CYS A 239 6.39 16.78 -4.53
CA CYS A 239 6.46 18.21 -4.17
C CYS A 239 6.88 18.50 -2.72
N VAL A 240 7.99 19.23 -2.52
CA VAL A 240 8.46 19.62 -1.18
C VAL A 240 8.25 21.10 -0.93
N ASN A 241 7.46 21.35 0.12
CA ASN A 241 7.39 22.62 0.83
C ASN A 241 8.64 22.77 1.71
N THR A 242 9.35 23.89 1.61
CA THR A 242 10.62 24.09 2.33
C THR A 242 10.44 24.65 3.74
N GLU A 243 9.30 25.31 4.01
CA GLU A 243 9.03 26.10 5.22
C GLU A 243 10.22 27.00 5.63
N TRP A 244 10.87 27.62 4.62
CA TRP A 244 12.17 28.28 4.77
C TRP A 244 12.20 29.44 5.77
N GLY A 245 11.04 29.86 6.26
CA GLY A 245 10.91 30.92 7.24
C GLY A 245 11.63 30.61 8.54
N GLY A 246 11.71 29.33 8.92
CA GLY A 246 12.40 28.83 10.12
C GLY A 246 13.92 28.67 9.98
N PHE A 247 14.53 29.04 8.86
CA PHE A 247 15.99 29.01 8.73
C PHE A 247 16.62 29.99 9.75
N GLY A 248 17.64 29.55 10.49
CA GLY A 248 18.21 30.30 11.61
C GLY A 248 17.47 30.18 12.95
N ASP A 249 16.37 29.43 13.03
CA ASP A 249 15.69 29.06 14.29
C ASP A 249 16.54 28.13 15.20
N ASP A 250 17.64 27.63 14.64
CA ASP A 250 18.70 26.79 15.20
C ASP A 250 20.00 27.59 15.50
N GLU A 251 19.93 28.92 15.44
CA GLU A 251 21.04 29.87 15.58
C GLU A 251 22.06 29.90 14.40
N SER A 252 21.88 29.11 13.34
CA SER A 252 22.79 29.05 12.16
C SER A 252 23.00 30.36 11.39
N LEU A 253 22.13 31.36 11.63
CA LEU A 253 22.18 32.70 11.04
C LEU A 253 22.65 33.80 12.00
N ASN A 254 23.10 33.47 13.23
CA ASN A 254 23.46 34.46 14.26
C ASN A 254 24.44 35.56 13.79
N ASP A 255 25.38 35.22 12.89
CA ASP A 255 26.34 36.13 12.26
C ASP A 255 25.68 37.29 11.47
N TYR A 256 24.45 37.06 10.98
CA TYR A 256 23.72 37.94 10.06
C TYR A 256 22.53 38.65 10.73
N ILE A 257 22.16 38.25 11.95
CA ILE A 257 21.05 38.81 12.72
C ILE A 257 21.52 40.09 13.43
N THR A 258 20.85 41.21 13.19
CA THR A 258 21.15 42.50 13.86
C THR A 258 20.40 42.65 15.20
N GLU A 259 20.66 43.73 15.94
CA GLU A 259 19.85 44.06 17.12
C GLU A 259 18.37 44.31 16.78
N PHE A 260 18.08 44.92 15.62
CA PHE A 260 16.72 45.22 15.18
C PHE A 260 15.92 43.96 14.87
N ASP A 261 16.60 42.92 14.37
CA ASP A 261 15.99 41.60 14.12
C ASP A 261 15.65 40.89 15.44
N ARG A 262 16.51 41.00 16.45
CA ARG A 262 16.26 40.50 17.82
C ARG A 262 15.11 41.25 18.50
N ASP A 263 15.03 42.56 18.35
CA ASP A 263 13.90 43.38 18.84
C ASP A 263 12.57 42.96 18.18
N VAL A 264 12.56 42.71 16.87
CA VAL A 264 11.38 42.19 16.14
C VAL A 264 10.99 40.80 16.62
N ASP A 265 11.96 39.90 16.80
CA ASP A 265 11.74 38.53 17.25
C ASP A 265 11.19 38.48 18.68
N ALA A 266 11.85 39.14 19.63
CA ALA A 266 11.44 39.19 21.04
C ALA A 266 10.04 39.81 21.22
N ALA A 267 9.68 40.79 20.37
CA ALA A 267 8.35 41.39 20.35
C ALA A 267 7.33 40.64 19.47
N SER A 268 7.66 39.49 18.88
CA SER A 268 6.80 38.75 17.96
C SER A 268 5.75 37.86 18.66
N ASN A 269 4.86 37.23 17.88
CA ASN A 269 3.91 36.24 18.38
C ASN A 269 4.58 34.89 18.70
N ASN A 270 5.79 34.68 18.18
CA ASN A 270 6.54 33.42 18.12
C ASN A 270 8.07 33.67 18.28
N PRO A 271 8.57 34.20 19.41
CA PRO A 271 10.01 34.46 19.59
C PRO A 271 10.86 33.19 19.43
N GLY A 272 12.07 33.32 18.91
CA GLY A 272 12.99 32.21 18.60
C GLY A 272 12.51 31.27 17.48
N LYS A 273 11.55 31.71 16.65
CA LYS A 273 10.98 30.93 15.54
C LYS A 273 10.66 31.80 14.31
N GLN A 274 10.71 31.23 13.11
CA GLN A 274 10.56 31.94 11.84
C GLN A 274 11.56 33.10 11.64
N ILE A 275 12.83 32.89 12.01
CA ILE A 275 13.89 33.92 12.04
C ILE A 275 14.21 34.47 10.64
N PHE A 276 14.35 33.62 9.62
CA PHE A 276 14.54 34.06 8.23
C PHE A 276 13.31 34.79 7.68
N GLU A 277 12.10 34.36 8.03
CA GLU A 277 10.86 35.06 7.66
C GLU A 277 10.84 36.49 8.22
N LYS A 278 11.26 36.68 9.49
CA LYS A 278 11.30 37.98 10.17
C LYS A 278 12.24 38.99 9.52
N MET A 279 13.30 38.53 8.85
CA MET A 279 14.21 39.40 8.10
C MET A 279 13.69 39.77 6.70
N ILE A 280 12.64 39.10 6.20
CA ILE A 280 12.20 39.18 4.79
C ILE A 280 10.76 39.68 4.63
N SER A 281 9.79 39.16 5.40
CA SER A 281 8.38 39.22 5.01
C SER A 281 7.70 40.57 5.30
N GLY A 282 6.61 40.82 4.59
CA GLY A 282 5.82 42.04 4.69
C GLY A 282 5.07 42.23 6.01
N MET A 283 5.06 41.25 6.91
CA MET A 283 4.62 41.45 8.30
C MET A 283 5.66 42.21 9.14
N TYR A 284 6.95 42.16 8.76
CA TYR A 284 8.06 42.62 9.61
C TYR A 284 8.86 43.81 9.02
N LEU A 285 8.92 43.98 7.69
CA LEU A 285 9.73 45.06 7.06
C LEU A 285 9.41 46.47 7.58
N GLY A 286 8.13 46.83 7.72
CA GLY A 286 7.73 48.14 8.27
C GLY A 286 8.18 48.35 9.73
N GLU A 287 8.18 47.29 10.53
CA GLU A 287 8.60 47.34 11.95
C GLU A 287 10.12 47.40 12.08
N LEU A 288 10.88 46.70 11.23
CA LEU A 288 12.34 46.85 11.11
C LEU A 288 12.72 48.31 10.79
N VAL A 289 12.06 48.92 9.79
CA VAL A 289 12.26 50.34 9.47
C VAL A 289 11.90 51.24 10.67
N ARG A 290 10.77 50.97 11.36
CA ARG A 290 10.38 51.73 12.56
C ARG A 290 11.45 51.66 13.66
N LEU A 291 11.99 50.48 13.96
CA LEU A 291 12.98 50.29 15.02
C LEU A 291 14.31 50.97 14.69
N VAL A 292 14.76 50.91 13.44
CA VAL A 292 15.93 51.66 12.97
C VAL A 292 15.72 53.17 13.12
N VAL A 293 14.61 53.70 12.60
CA VAL A 293 14.29 55.14 12.66
C VAL A 293 14.13 55.61 14.11
N LEU A 294 13.49 54.81 14.96
CA LEU A 294 13.38 55.07 16.41
C LEU A 294 14.75 55.09 17.10
N LYS A 295 15.67 54.17 16.77
CA LYS A 295 17.02 54.17 17.38
C LYS A 295 17.87 55.33 16.87
N MET A 296 17.83 55.64 15.58
CA MET A 296 18.51 56.82 15.03
C MET A 296 18.00 58.13 15.67
N ALA A 297 16.68 58.27 15.82
CA ALA A 297 16.08 59.42 16.51
C ALA A 297 16.50 59.49 17.99
N LYS A 298 16.46 58.38 18.74
CA LYS A 298 16.98 58.32 20.13
C LYS A 298 18.46 58.71 20.26
N LEU A 299 19.26 58.53 19.20
CA LEU A 299 20.68 58.89 19.15
C LEU A 299 20.94 60.32 18.63
N GLY A 300 19.90 61.11 18.36
CA GLY A 300 20.04 62.45 17.79
C GLY A 300 20.48 62.48 16.32
N LEU A 301 20.37 61.35 15.61
CA LEU A 301 20.74 61.22 14.19
C LEU A 301 19.59 61.53 13.22
N LEU A 302 18.38 61.68 13.75
CA LEU A 302 17.16 62.13 13.04
C LEU A 302 16.35 63.07 13.95
N PHE A 303 15.57 63.96 13.33
CA PHE A 303 14.53 64.80 13.95
C PHE A 303 15.01 65.66 15.14
N ASP A 304 16.28 66.08 15.17
CA ASP A 304 16.93 66.75 16.31
C ASP A 304 16.78 65.99 17.65
N GLY A 305 16.72 64.65 17.61
CA GLY A 305 16.54 63.80 18.80
C GLY A 305 15.08 63.60 19.23
N ARG A 306 14.11 64.17 18.50
CA ARG A 306 12.68 64.07 18.85
C ARG A 306 12.12 62.69 18.52
N VAL A 307 11.29 62.17 19.42
CA VAL A 307 10.65 60.86 19.29
C VAL A 307 9.21 60.94 19.78
N SER A 308 8.26 60.94 18.84
CA SER A 308 6.82 60.93 19.08
C SER A 308 6.30 59.58 19.60
N ASP A 309 5.11 59.57 20.19
CA ASP A 309 4.46 58.33 20.65
C ASP A 309 3.99 57.44 19.50
N ALA A 310 3.65 58.03 18.35
CA ALA A 310 3.44 57.29 17.11
C ALA A 310 4.70 56.54 16.67
N LEU A 311 5.89 57.17 16.70
CA LEU A 311 7.15 56.49 16.37
C LEU A 311 7.52 55.41 17.41
N ARG A 312 7.15 55.59 18.69
CA ARG A 312 7.34 54.56 19.74
C ARG A 312 6.44 53.34 19.56
N THR A 313 5.25 53.52 18.98
CA THR A 313 4.21 52.48 18.88
C THR A 313 4.51 51.47 17.77
N LYS A 314 4.54 50.17 18.13
CA LYS A 314 4.73 49.04 17.20
C LYS A 314 3.74 49.09 16.02
N GLY A 315 4.22 48.83 14.80
CA GLY A 315 3.42 48.70 13.59
C GLY A 315 2.91 50.01 12.98
N LYS A 316 3.29 51.18 13.52
CA LYS A 316 2.91 52.50 12.96
C LYS A 316 3.60 52.82 11.63
N ILE A 317 4.78 52.26 11.36
CA ILE A 317 5.31 52.17 9.98
C ILE A 317 4.95 50.79 9.45
N THR A 318 4.24 50.76 8.32
CA THR A 318 3.79 49.52 7.67
C THR A 318 4.65 49.21 6.45
N THR A 319 4.61 47.98 5.96
CA THR A 319 5.30 47.63 4.70
C THR A 319 4.70 48.34 3.47
N ALA A 320 3.46 48.83 3.57
CA ALA A 320 2.91 49.74 2.56
C ALA A 320 3.59 51.12 2.59
N HIS A 321 3.98 51.61 3.78
CA HIS A 321 4.77 52.84 3.92
C HIS A 321 6.18 52.65 3.32
N VAL A 322 6.83 51.52 3.58
CA VAL A 322 8.13 51.13 2.95
C VAL A 322 8.02 51.17 1.41
N ALA A 323 6.97 50.54 0.84
CA ALA A 323 6.74 50.57 -0.61
C ALA A 323 6.49 52.00 -1.15
N ALA A 324 5.74 52.83 -0.42
CA ALA A 324 5.45 54.21 -0.79
C ALA A 324 6.70 55.12 -0.71
N MET A 325 7.57 54.92 0.28
CA MET A 325 8.85 55.63 0.41
C MET A 325 9.77 55.35 -0.79
N GLU A 326 9.66 54.18 -1.43
CA GLU A 326 10.50 53.77 -2.57
C GLU A 326 9.86 53.95 -3.96
N GLU A 327 8.75 54.71 -4.03
CA GLU A 327 8.18 55.15 -5.31
C GLU A 327 9.15 56.05 -6.09
N TYR A 328 9.40 55.69 -7.35
CA TYR A 328 10.39 56.35 -8.22
C TYR A 328 10.17 57.86 -8.42
N LYS A 329 8.91 58.34 -8.39
CA LYS A 329 8.59 59.77 -8.57
C LYS A 329 8.30 60.51 -7.27
N ASN A 330 7.60 59.87 -6.34
CA ASN A 330 7.04 60.55 -5.17
C ASN A 330 7.75 60.18 -3.86
N GLY A 331 8.70 59.23 -3.86
CA GLY A 331 9.19 58.58 -2.64
C GLY A 331 9.62 59.52 -1.51
N LEU A 332 10.34 60.61 -1.80
CA LEU A 332 10.71 61.62 -0.80
C LEU A 332 9.51 62.41 -0.26
N LYS A 333 8.52 62.73 -1.11
CA LYS A 333 7.25 63.36 -0.69
C LYS A 333 6.46 62.40 0.20
N ASN A 334 6.26 61.17 -0.26
CA ASN A 334 5.58 60.11 0.50
C ASN A 334 6.27 59.90 1.86
N THR A 335 7.61 59.88 1.90
CA THR A 335 8.38 59.79 3.14
C THR A 335 8.10 60.97 4.07
N LYS A 336 8.09 62.21 3.55
CA LYS A 336 7.74 63.40 4.34
C LYS A 336 6.31 63.33 4.90
N ASP A 337 5.36 62.98 4.05
CA ASP A 337 3.93 62.91 4.41
C ASP A 337 3.73 61.85 5.51
N ILE A 338 4.26 60.63 5.34
CA ILE A 338 4.22 59.54 6.33
C ILE A 338 4.92 59.92 7.65
N LEU A 339 6.06 60.61 7.60
CA LEU A 339 6.74 61.08 8.82
C LEU A 339 5.92 62.16 9.54
N THR A 340 5.18 62.98 8.80
CA THR A 340 4.27 63.99 9.38
C THR A 340 3.04 63.32 10.03
N GLU A 341 2.52 62.24 9.45
CA GLU A 341 1.47 61.38 10.04
C GLU A 341 1.91 60.65 11.34
N LEU A 342 3.21 60.66 11.65
CA LEU A 342 3.78 60.13 12.90
C LEU A 342 4.06 61.23 13.93
N ASP A 343 3.43 62.41 13.82
CA ASP A 343 3.61 63.55 14.72
C ASP A 343 5.07 64.05 14.79
N LEU A 344 5.81 63.94 13.67
CA LEU A 344 7.18 64.46 13.51
C LEU A 344 7.17 65.67 12.56
N ASN A 345 8.20 66.52 12.68
CA ASN A 345 8.44 67.63 11.76
C ASN A 345 9.76 67.40 11.01
N PRO A 346 9.79 66.55 9.97
CA PRO A 346 11.02 66.10 9.34
C PRO A 346 11.66 67.19 8.44
N SER A 347 12.99 67.28 8.50
CA SER A 347 13.79 68.02 7.54
C SER A 347 13.89 67.29 6.19
N SER A 348 14.47 67.93 5.17
CA SER A 348 14.77 67.25 3.90
C SER A 348 15.77 66.11 4.08
N ASP A 349 16.75 66.28 4.96
CA ASP A 349 17.80 65.28 5.22
C ASP A 349 17.24 64.09 6.00
N ASP A 350 16.30 64.31 6.92
CA ASP A 350 15.53 63.23 7.57
C ASP A 350 14.76 62.40 6.54
N CYS A 351 14.10 63.06 5.57
CA CYS A 351 13.34 62.36 4.53
C CYS A 351 14.27 61.50 3.63
N ILE A 352 15.45 62.02 3.27
CA ILE A 352 16.46 61.28 2.51
C ILE A 352 17.00 60.10 3.34
N ALA A 353 17.33 60.31 4.61
CA ALA A 353 17.86 59.28 5.49
C ALA A 353 16.83 58.16 5.73
N VAL A 354 15.56 58.48 6.02
CA VAL A 354 14.49 57.49 6.22
C VAL A 354 14.17 56.73 4.93
N GLN A 355 14.16 57.38 3.77
CA GLN A 355 14.04 56.69 2.48
C GLN A 355 15.21 55.71 2.24
N HIS A 356 16.43 56.06 2.64
CA HIS A 356 17.60 55.20 2.53
C HIS A 356 17.57 54.03 3.52
N VAL A 357 17.05 54.23 4.75
CA VAL A 357 16.75 53.15 5.70
C VAL A 357 15.75 52.16 5.10
N SER A 358 14.63 52.64 4.54
CA SER A 358 13.65 51.80 3.83
C SER A 358 14.33 50.97 2.74
N THR A 359 15.13 51.66 1.90
CA THR A 359 15.87 51.05 0.79
C THR A 359 16.81 49.95 1.24
N ILE A 360 17.54 50.12 2.35
CA ILE A 360 18.44 49.09 2.87
C ILE A 360 17.67 47.89 3.42
N VAL A 361 16.61 48.11 4.20
CA VAL A 361 15.80 47.02 4.79
C VAL A 361 15.11 46.20 3.70
N SER A 362 14.47 46.85 2.72
CA SER A 362 13.80 46.15 1.62
C SER A 362 14.78 45.52 0.63
N PHE A 363 15.97 46.10 0.42
CA PHE A 363 17.04 45.48 -0.38
C PHE A 363 17.62 44.24 0.31
N ARG A 364 17.92 44.29 1.63
CA ARG A 364 18.38 43.12 2.40
C ARG A 364 17.40 41.95 2.28
N SER A 365 16.11 42.23 2.48
CA SER A 365 15.03 41.24 2.30
C SER A 365 15.04 40.62 0.90
N SER A 366 15.12 41.44 -0.16
CA SER A 366 15.22 40.95 -1.54
C SER A 366 16.51 40.16 -1.84
N ASN A 367 17.60 40.42 -1.11
CA ASN A 367 18.86 39.69 -1.27
C ASN A 367 18.82 38.34 -0.54
N LEU A 368 18.26 38.28 0.67
CA LEU A 368 18.06 37.04 1.43
C LEU A 368 17.13 36.07 0.67
N ALA A 369 15.98 36.55 0.20
CA ALA A 369 15.07 35.77 -0.63
C ALA A 369 15.71 35.30 -1.95
N ALA A 370 16.63 36.08 -2.52
CA ALA A 370 17.40 35.68 -3.70
C ALA A 370 18.44 34.59 -3.41
N ALA A 371 19.09 34.62 -2.23
CA ALA A 371 20.02 33.58 -1.80
C ALA A 371 19.30 32.25 -1.51
N GLY A 372 18.16 32.30 -0.81
CA GLY A 372 17.31 31.13 -0.58
C GLY A 372 16.85 30.48 -1.89
N LEU A 373 16.37 31.29 -2.84
CA LEU A 373 16.00 30.80 -4.17
C LEU A 373 17.20 30.29 -4.98
N ALA A 374 18.38 30.91 -4.86
CA ALA A 374 19.59 30.43 -5.54
C ALA A 374 19.99 29.02 -5.06
N ALA A 375 19.81 28.68 -3.78
CA ALA A 375 20.03 27.33 -3.29
C ALA A 375 19.07 26.32 -3.95
N ILE A 376 17.76 26.62 -4.01
CA ILE A 376 16.74 25.77 -4.68
C ILE A 376 17.13 25.51 -6.14
N LEU A 377 17.48 26.56 -6.87
CA LEU A 377 17.83 26.46 -8.29
C LEU A 377 19.14 25.69 -8.50
N SER A 378 20.12 25.86 -7.60
CA SER A 378 21.38 25.08 -7.59
C SER A 378 21.13 23.60 -7.30
N ARG A 379 20.26 23.31 -6.33
CA ARG A 379 19.80 21.97 -5.96
C ARG A 379 19.18 21.27 -7.18
N ILE A 380 18.16 21.87 -7.81
CA ILE A 380 17.50 21.35 -9.03
C ILE A 380 18.51 21.07 -10.15
N LYS A 381 19.41 22.02 -10.42
CA LYS A 381 20.47 21.88 -11.44
C LYS A 381 21.39 20.68 -11.15
N GLN A 382 21.83 20.51 -9.90
CA GLN A 382 22.70 19.41 -9.47
C GLN A 382 22.00 18.05 -9.56
N ASN A 383 20.76 17.93 -9.10
CA ASN A 383 19.98 16.67 -9.12
C ASN A 383 19.86 16.04 -10.50
N ARG A 384 19.85 16.88 -11.53
CA ARG A 384 19.72 16.51 -12.95
C ARG A 384 21.05 16.57 -13.71
N ASN A 385 22.15 16.83 -13.01
CA ASN A 385 23.52 16.96 -13.54
C ASN A 385 23.63 17.93 -14.74
N LEU A 386 22.93 19.07 -14.67
CA LEU A 386 22.80 20.01 -15.79
C LEU A 386 23.90 21.07 -15.77
N ARG A 387 24.50 21.35 -16.94
CA ARG A 387 25.47 22.45 -17.10
C ARG A 387 24.81 23.82 -17.00
N THR A 388 23.61 23.97 -17.55
CA THR A 388 22.75 25.16 -17.50
C THR A 388 21.32 24.72 -17.17
N LEU A 389 20.58 25.56 -16.45
CA LEU A 389 19.18 25.26 -16.08
C LEU A 389 18.24 26.29 -16.71
N ARG A 390 17.20 25.83 -17.41
CA ARG A 390 16.05 26.65 -17.82
C ARG A 390 14.86 26.28 -16.96
N ILE A 391 14.25 27.26 -16.30
CA ILE A 391 13.24 27.03 -15.26
C ILE A 391 12.38 28.28 -15.05
N THR A 392 11.12 28.05 -14.68
CA THR A 392 10.17 29.08 -14.28
C THR A 392 9.90 28.99 -12.78
N VAL A 393 9.88 30.16 -12.13
CA VAL A 393 9.48 30.35 -10.74
C VAL A 393 8.12 31.06 -10.75
N GLY A 394 7.09 30.39 -10.23
CA GLY A 394 5.79 30.99 -9.97
C GLY A 394 5.84 31.80 -8.67
N VAL A 395 5.40 33.07 -8.71
CA VAL A 395 5.52 33.99 -7.57
C VAL A 395 4.16 34.59 -7.19
N ASP A 396 3.87 34.60 -5.89
CA ASP A 396 2.82 35.41 -5.29
C ASP A 396 3.32 36.08 -3.99
N GLY A 397 2.45 36.88 -3.36
CA GLY A 397 2.72 37.61 -2.14
C GLY A 397 2.63 39.13 -2.35
N THR A 398 2.10 39.80 -1.33
CA THR A 398 1.82 41.24 -1.35
C THR A 398 3.06 42.10 -1.57
N VAL A 399 4.20 41.77 -0.95
CA VAL A 399 5.44 42.56 -1.07
C VAL A 399 5.97 42.52 -2.51
N TYR A 400 6.01 41.33 -3.11
CA TYR A 400 6.43 41.16 -4.50
C TYR A 400 5.46 41.84 -5.49
N LYS A 401 4.15 41.82 -5.21
CA LYS A 401 3.12 42.46 -6.05
C LYS A 401 3.08 43.99 -5.94
N THR A 402 3.34 44.59 -4.78
CA THR A 402 3.15 46.05 -4.58
C THR A 402 4.43 46.87 -4.44
N HIS A 403 5.58 46.29 -4.04
CA HIS A 403 6.78 47.07 -3.76
C HIS A 403 7.55 47.43 -5.05
N PRO A 404 7.66 48.72 -5.43
CA PRO A 404 7.99 49.16 -6.80
C PRO A 404 9.38 48.74 -7.31
N GLN A 405 10.30 48.42 -6.40
CA GLN A 405 11.66 47.99 -6.70
C GLN A 405 11.94 46.51 -6.40
N TYR A 406 11.06 45.81 -5.67
CA TYR A 406 11.42 44.51 -5.06
C TYR A 406 11.64 43.39 -6.09
N PRO A 407 10.75 43.15 -7.07
CA PRO A 407 10.98 42.13 -8.10
C PRO A 407 12.27 42.36 -8.88
N LYS A 408 12.54 43.62 -9.26
CA LYS A 408 13.75 44.01 -10.03
C LYS A 408 15.03 43.70 -9.26
N ARG A 409 15.05 43.93 -7.95
CA ARG A 409 16.18 43.61 -7.06
C ARG A 409 16.37 42.11 -6.93
N LEU A 410 15.33 41.38 -6.53
CA LEU A 410 15.32 39.91 -6.43
C LEU A 410 15.85 39.26 -7.72
N HIS A 411 15.27 39.60 -8.87
CA HIS A 411 15.66 39.03 -10.17
C HIS A 411 17.13 39.33 -10.54
N LYS A 412 17.62 40.53 -10.23
CA LYS A 412 19.01 40.94 -10.52
C LYS A 412 19.99 40.14 -9.66
N VAL A 413 19.67 39.90 -8.38
CA VAL A 413 20.53 39.13 -7.48
C VAL A 413 20.55 37.65 -7.87
N VAL A 414 19.40 37.03 -8.13
CA VAL A 414 19.33 35.62 -8.57
C VAL A 414 20.16 35.38 -9.84
N ARG A 415 20.02 36.23 -10.87
CA ARG A 415 20.79 36.11 -12.13
C ARG A 415 22.29 36.41 -11.98
N ARG A 416 22.71 37.04 -10.88
CA ARG A 416 24.11 37.30 -10.55
C ARG A 416 24.73 36.18 -9.72
N LEU A 417 23.95 35.55 -8.83
CA LEU A 417 24.37 34.36 -8.09
C LEU A 417 24.46 33.15 -9.01
N LEU A 418 23.55 33.03 -9.99
CA LEU A 418 23.46 31.91 -10.93
C LEU A 418 23.41 32.39 -12.40
N PRO A 419 24.53 32.85 -12.97
CA PRO A 419 24.59 33.32 -14.37
C PRO A 419 24.27 32.22 -15.41
N GLU A 420 24.39 30.95 -15.04
CA GLU A 420 24.09 29.77 -15.86
C GLU A 420 22.64 29.26 -15.74
N CYS A 421 21.80 29.93 -14.94
CA CYS A 421 20.39 29.62 -14.75
C CYS A 421 19.50 30.65 -15.47
N HIS A 422 18.84 30.22 -16.54
CA HIS A 422 17.86 30.99 -17.29
C HIS A 422 16.50 30.99 -16.57
N VAL A 423 16.42 31.78 -15.50
CA VAL A 423 15.23 31.90 -14.64
C VAL A 423 14.20 32.88 -15.21
N ARG A 424 13.02 32.35 -15.56
CA ARG A 424 11.80 33.13 -15.79
C ARG A 424 11.05 33.27 -14.46
N PHE A 425 10.52 34.45 -14.18
CA PHE A 425 9.58 34.67 -13.09
C PHE A 425 8.20 34.91 -13.68
N VAL A 426 7.18 34.18 -13.22
CA VAL A 426 5.78 34.32 -13.61
C VAL A 426 5.00 34.74 -12.37
N LEU A 427 4.15 35.76 -12.51
CA LEU A 427 3.27 36.19 -11.42
C LEU A 427 2.02 35.29 -11.41
N SER A 428 1.56 34.89 -10.23
CA SER A 428 0.27 34.22 -10.09
C SER A 428 -0.86 35.25 -10.05
N ASP A 429 -1.55 35.45 -11.16
CA ASP A 429 -2.62 36.45 -11.28
C ASP A 429 -3.85 36.12 -10.40
N SER A 430 -4.24 34.84 -10.35
CA SER A 430 -5.33 34.34 -9.48
C SER A 430 -4.85 33.82 -8.11
N GLY A 431 -3.55 33.90 -7.83
CA GLY A 431 -2.93 33.43 -6.60
C GLY A 431 -2.95 31.91 -6.44
N SER A 432 -2.98 31.43 -5.20
CA SER A 432 -3.01 30.00 -4.85
C SER A 432 -4.16 29.23 -5.51
N SER A 433 -5.32 29.85 -5.67
CA SER A 433 -6.58 29.13 -5.78
C SER A 433 -6.77 28.33 -7.08
N LYS A 434 -6.14 28.74 -8.19
CA LYS A 434 -6.15 27.96 -9.44
C LYS A 434 -5.37 26.65 -9.26
N GLY A 435 -4.18 26.71 -8.67
CA GLY A 435 -3.36 25.55 -8.36
C GLY A 435 -3.95 24.63 -7.29
N ALA A 436 -4.61 25.18 -6.26
CA ALA A 436 -5.32 24.38 -5.26
C ALA A 436 -6.50 23.60 -5.88
N ALA A 437 -7.35 24.26 -6.67
CA ALA A 437 -8.43 23.61 -7.40
C ALA A 437 -7.93 22.60 -8.44
N LEU A 438 -6.82 22.90 -9.12
CA LEU A 438 -6.13 21.90 -9.94
C LEU A 438 -5.74 20.70 -9.09
N VAL A 439 -5.05 20.86 -7.95
CA VAL A 439 -4.59 19.74 -7.12
C VAL A 439 -5.74 18.79 -6.75
N SER A 440 -6.89 19.31 -6.29
CA SER A 440 -8.07 18.50 -5.97
C SER A 440 -8.65 17.72 -7.15
N ALA A 441 -8.45 18.13 -8.40
CA ALA A 441 -8.86 17.34 -9.56
C ALA A 441 -8.08 16.01 -9.70
N VAL A 442 -6.81 15.96 -9.31
CA VAL A 442 -6.08 14.68 -9.27
C VAL A 442 -6.40 13.89 -8.02
N ALA A 443 -6.61 14.55 -6.87
CA ALA A 443 -7.09 13.85 -5.69
C ALA A 443 -8.46 13.17 -5.97
N GLN A 444 -9.35 13.84 -6.71
CA GLN A 444 -10.61 13.26 -7.18
C GLN A 444 -10.38 12.10 -8.16
N ARG A 445 -9.46 12.24 -9.12
CA ARG A 445 -9.12 11.16 -10.05
C ARG A 445 -8.56 9.94 -9.34
N LEU A 446 -7.56 10.12 -8.47
CA LEU A 446 -6.94 9.05 -7.67
C LEU A 446 -7.95 8.39 -6.72
N ALA A 447 -8.79 9.17 -6.04
CA ALA A 447 -9.86 8.63 -5.20
C ALA A 447 -10.89 7.83 -6.01
N SER A 448 -11.23 8.26 -7.23
CA SER A 448 -12.11 7.52 -8.12
C SER A 448 -11.47 6.23 -8.64
N GLN A 449 -10.17 6.27 -8.99
CA GLN A 449 -9.40 5.08 -9.40
C GLN A 449 -9.28 4.08 -8.24
N ARG A 450 -9.03 4.56 -7.02
CA ARG A 450 -8.98 3.73 -5.81
C ARG A 450 -10.33 3.07 -5.51
N ARG A 451 -11.44 3.82 -5.59
CA ARG A 451 -12.79 3.25 -5.45
C ARG A 451 -13.05 2.12 -6.45
N GLN A 452 -12.63 2.27 -7.71
CA GLN A 452 -12.77 1.22 -8.72
C GLN A 452 -11.93 -0.03 -8.40
N VAL A 453 -10.71 0.11 -7.87
CA VAL A 453 -9.91 -1.03 -7.38
C VAL A 453 -10.61 -1.71 -6.19
N ASP A 454 -11.09 -0.95 -5.21
CA ASP A 454 -11.83 -1.49 -4.05
C ASP A 454 -13.17 -2.13 -4.43
N GLU A 455 -13.87 -1.63 -5.46
CA GLU A 455 -15.09 -2.21 -6.04
C GLU A 455 -14.79 -3.53 -6.78
N THR A 456 -13.72 -3.59 -7.58
CA THR A 456 -13.21 -4.83 -8.22
C THR A 456 -12.80 -5.88 -7.19
N LEU A 457 -12.22 -5.48 -6.05
CA LEU A 457 -11.77 -6.40 -5.00
C LEU A 457 -12.84 -6.76 -3.96
N ALA A 458 -13.96 -6.02 -3.88
CA ALA A 458 -15.02 -6.28 -2.92
C ALA A 458 -15.63 -7.71 -3.00
N PRO A 459 -15.88 -8.31 -4.20
CA PRO A 459 -16.40 -9.68 -4.31
C PRO A 459 -15.52 -10.78 -3.71
N PHE A 460 -14.23 -10.51 -3.47
CA PHE A 460 -13.33 -11.47 -2.81
C PHE A 460 -13.43 -11.45 -1.27
N ARG A 461 -14.08 -10.43 -0.69
CA ARG A 461 -14.19 -10.23 0.77
C ARG A 461 -15.39 -11.00 1.33
N LEU A 462 -15.21 -12.28 1.62
CA LEU A 462 -16.27 -13.15 2.16
C LEU A 462 -16.66 -12.77 3.61
N SER A 463 -17.96 -12.65 3.86
CA SER A 463 -18.52 -12.47 5.20
C SER A 463 -18.49 -13.77 6.02
N GLN A 464 -18.59 -13.65 7.35
CA GLN A 464 -18.69 -14.84 8.23
C GLN A 464 -19.95 -15.67 7.93
N GLU A 465 -21.04 -15.04 7.48
CA GLU A 465 -22.27 -15.70 7.06
C GLU A 465 -22.07 -16.51 5.77
N GLN A 466 -21.37 -15.95 4.77
CA GLN A 466 -21.00 -16.67 3.55
C GLN A 466 -20.09 -17.87 3.85
N LEU A 467 -19.12 -17.70 4.75
CA LEU A 467 -18.22 -18.79 5.15
C LEU A 467 -18.95 -19.89 5.94
N GLN A 468 -19.89 -19.53 6.81
CA GLN A 468 -20.76 -20.50 7.48
C GLN A 468 -21.70 -21.20 6.48
N LEU A 469 -22.17 -20.52 5.43
CA LEU A 469 -22.95 -21.13 4.36
C LEU A 469 -22.11 -22.11 3.52
N VAL A 470 -20.85 -21.79 3.23
CA VAL A 470 -19.88 -22.72 2.60
C VAL A 470 -19.64 -23.94 3.49
N LYS A 471 -19.44 -23.77 4.81
CA LYS A 471 -19.34 -24.89 5.77
C LYS A 471 -20.57 -25.80 5.71
N THR A 472 -21.78 -25.21 5.72
CA THR A 472 -23.04 -25.96 5.63
C THR A 472 -23.18 -26.72 4.31
N ARG A 473 -22.83 -26.10 3.17
CA ARG A 473 -22.85 -26.73 1.84
C ARG A 473 -21.82 -27.85 1.72
N MET A 474 -20.59 -27.64 2.21
CA MET A 474 -19.57 -28.68 2.30
C MET A 474 -20.11 -29.87 3.10
N ARG A 475 -20.66 -29.65 4.30
CA ARG A 475 -21.23 -30.73 5.12
C ARG A 475 -22.35 -31.48 4.41
N ALA A 476 -23.28 -30.78 3.76
CA ALA A 476 -24.33 -31.41 2.96
C ALA A 476 -23.77 -32.28 1.82
N GLY A 477 -22.71 -31.82 1.15
CA GLY A 477 -22.00 -32.59 0.11
C GLY A 477 -21.25 -33.81 0.66
N LEU A 478 -20.66 -33.73 1.86
CA LEU A 478 -20.06 -34.89 2.54
C LEU A 478 -21.13 -35.96 2.84
N GLU A 479 -22.27 -35.57 3.43
CA GLU A 479 -23.37 -36.52 3.74
C GLU A 479 -24.07 -37.05 2.48
N ALA A 480 -24.18 -36.26 1.42
CA ALA A 480 -24.73 -36.72 0.13
C ALA A 480 -23.77 -37.69 -0.58
N GLY A 481 -22.48 -37.40 -0.55
CA GLY A 481 -21.45 -38.20 -1.20
C GLY A 481 -21.26 -39.58 -0.60
N LEU A 482 -21.53 -39.78 0.70
CA LEU A 482 -21.42 -41.09 1.37
C LEU A 482 -22.51 -42.10 0.96
N LYS A 483 -23.64 -41.62 0.41
CA LYS A 483 -24.82 -42.43 0.13
C LYS A 483 -24.66 -43.30 -1.10
N SER A 484 -25.48 -44.34 -1.15
CA SER A 484 -25.55 -45.31 -2.24
C SER A 484 -26.40 -44.85 -3.43
N LYS A 485 -27.20 -43.79 -3.26
CA LYS A 485 -28.15 -43.28 -4.27
C LYS A 485 -28.22 -41.76 -4.28
N GLY A 486 -28.24 -41.20 -5.49
CA GLY A 486 -28.37 -39.76 -5.75
C GLY A 486 -27.10 -39.16 -6.37
N PRO A 487 -27.21 -38.05 -7.13
CA PRO A 487 -26.05 -37.35 -7.65
C PRO A 487 -25.34 -36.59 -6.52
N SER A 488 -24.03 -36.77 -6.39
CA SER A 488 -23.18 -35.94 -5.54
C SER A 488 -21.98 -35.40 -6.31
N THR A 489 -21.64 -34.14 -6.04
CA THR A 489 -20.48 -33.43 -6.56
C THR A 489 -19.21 -33.87 -5.81
N ILE A 490 -19.22 -33.77 -4.48
CA ILE A 490 -18.22 -34.38 -3.59
C ILE A 490 -18.37 -35.91 -3.65
N LYS A 491 -17.26 -36.65 -3.84
CA LYS A 491 -17.33 -38.07 -4.22
C LYS A 491 -17.31 -39.05 -3.06
N MET A 492 -16.61 -38.77 -1.96
CA MET A 492 -16.52 -39.65 -0.79
C MET A 492 -16.18 -41.10 -1.18
N LEU A 493 -14.96 -41.27 -1.71
CA LEU A 493 -14.43 -42.50 -2.26
C LEU A 493 -13.81 -43.36 -1.13
N PRO A 494 -14.26 -44.62 -0.94
CA PRO A 494 -13.64 -45.57 -0.03
C PRO A 494 -12.18 -45.87 -0.41
N SER A 495 -11.24 -45.73 0.54
CA SER A 495 -9.80 -46.00 0.32
C SER A 495 -9.34 -47.40 0.74
N PHE A 496 -10.22 -48.18 1.38
CA PHE A 496 -9.90 -49.47 2.00
C PHE A 496 -8.80 -49.43 3.09
N VAL A 497 -8.39 -48.24 3.54
CA VAL A 497 -7.55 -48.05 4.73
C VAL A 497 -8.45 -47.98 5.98
N TYR A 498 -8.46 -49.05 6.78
CA TYR A 498 -9.37 -49.21 7.92
C TYR A 498 -8.86 -48.61 9.25
N ARG A 499 -7.55 -48.41 9.38
CA ARG A 499 -6.89 -47.93 10.60
C ARG A 499 -5.67 -47.07 10.29
N THR A 500 -5.35 -46.17 11.20
CA THR A 500 -4.07 -45.44 11.25
C THR A 500 -2.91 -46.37 11.64
N PRO A 501 -1.64 -45.93 11.52
CA PRO A 501 -0.48 -46.71 11.96
C PRO A 501 -0.49 -46.94 13.48
N ASP A 502 0.03 -48.08 13.93
CA ASP A 502 0.05 -48.48 15.35
C ASP A 502 1.46 -48.60 15.96
N GLY A 503 2.51 -48.39 15.15
CA GLY A 503 3.91 -48.49 15.57
C GLY A 503 4.50 -49.90 15.51
N THR A 504 3.72 -50.90 15.12
CA THR A 504 4.19 -52.28 14.89
C THR A 504 4.81 -52.50 13.51
N GLU A 505 4.71 -51.51 12.61
CA GLU A 505 5.22 -51.56 11.23
C GLU A 505 6.74 -51.79 11.20
N LYS A 506 7.17 -52.68 10.30
CA LYS A 506 8.55 -53.16 10.24
C LYS A 506 8.89 -53.58 8.80
N GLY A 507 10.10 -53.28 8.33
CA GLY A 507 10.61 -53.76 7.04
C GLY A 507 10.80 -52.68 5.99
N LYS A 508 11.21 -53.11 4.79
CA LYS A 508 11.46 -52.26 3.63
C LYS A 508 10.25 -52.27 2.69
N TYR A 509 9.81 -51.08 2.29
CA TYR A 509 8.70 -50.87 1.38
C TYR A 509 9.09 -49.82 0.33
N LEU A 510 8.59 -49.99 -0.89
CA LEU A 510 8.67 -48.95 -1.90
C LEU A 510 7.41 -48.08 -1.84
N ALA A 511 7.57 -46.80 -2.15
CA ALA A 511 6.46 -45.92 -2.46
C ALA A 511 6.70 -45.26 -3.82
N LEU A 512 5.68 -45.26 -4.65
CA LEU A 512 5.67 -44.66 -5.98
C LEU A 512 4.65 -43.52 -5.92
N ASP A 513 5.05 -42.28 -6.20
CA ASP A 513 4.25 -41.09 -5.87
C ASP A 513 4.06 -40.20 -7.10
N LEU A 514 2.82 -40.18 -7.62
CA LEU A 514 2.40 -39.49 -8.83
C LEU A 514 1.24 -38.54 -8.50
N GLY A 515 1.34 -37.27 -8.90
CA GLY A 515 0.26 -36.30 -8.70
C GLY A 515 0.52 -34.86 -9.17
N GLY A 516 1.78 -34.46 -9.30
CA GLY A 516 2.17 -33.22 -9.96
C GLY A 516 2.90 -33.48 -11.29
N THR A 517 3.66 -32.49 -11.75
CA THR A 517 4.63 -32.64 -12.87
C THR A 517 5.87 -33.46 -12.51
N ASN A 518 6.00 -33.86 -11.25
CA ASN A 518 7.06 -34.70 -10.74
C ASN A 518 6.48 -36.02 -10.22
N PHE A 519 7.13 -37.12 -10.59
CA PHE A 519 7.01 -38.42 -9.96
C PHE A 519 8.13 -38.60 -8.93
N ARG A 520 7.87 -39.28 -7.81
CA ARG A 520 8.91 -39.70 -6.86
C ARG A 520 8.89 -41.21 -6.71
N ALA A 521 10.06 -41.84 -6.78
CA ALA A 521 10.26 -43.20 -6.30
C ALA A 521 10.98 -43.13 -4.95
N LEU A 522 10.47 -43.84 -3.95
CA LEU A 522 10.97 -43.83 -2.57
C LEU A 522 11.17 -45.25 -2.06
N LEU A 523 12.21 -45.46 -1.25
CA LEU A 523 12.40 -46.63 -0.40
C LEU A 523 12.28 -46.17 1.05
N VAL A 524 11.36 -46.77 1.80
CA VAL A 524 11.12 -46.49 3.22
C VAL A 524 11.40 -47.75 4.03
N ASN A 525 12.12 -47.61 5.15
CA ASN A 525 12.51 -48.73 6.02
C ASN A 525 12.08 -48.46 7.47
N PHE A 526 11.01 -49.14 7.90
CA PHE A 526 10.46 -49.04 9.25
C PHE A 526 11.16 -50.00 10.21
N LYS A 527 11.45 -49.53 11.42
CA LYS A 527 12.00 -50.34 12.51
C LYS A 527 10.99 -50.39 13.65
N LYS A 528 10.57 -51.61 14.02
CA LYS A 528 9.63 -51.85 15.12
C LYS A 528 10.08 -51.10 16.39
N GLY A 529 9.16 -50.30 16.97
CA GLY A 529 9.41 -49.56 18.21
C GLY A 529 10.33 -48.33 18.08
N LEU A 530 10.60 -47.84 16.87
CA LEU A 530 11.43 -46.64 16.64
C LEU A 530 10.80 -45.70 15.60
N GLN A 531 9.64 -45.13 15.91
CA GLN A 531 8.91 -44.19 15.04
C GLN A 531 9.76 -43.01 14.54
N HIS A 532 10.74 -42.53 15.33
CA HIS A 532 11.66 -41.46 14.94
C HIS A 532 12.96 -41.92 14.24
N ASN A 533 13.12 -43.20 13.86
CA ASN A 533 14.29 -43.70 13.11
C ASN A 533 13.90 -44.45 11.82
N VAL A 534 12.88 -43.95 11.11
CA VAL A 534 12.61 -44.33 9.72
C VAL A 534 13.83 -43.96 8.87
N ARG A 535 14.24 -44.82 7.94
CA ARG A 535 15.20 -44.44 6.88
C ARG A 535 14.45 -44.36 5.55
N LEU A 536 14.39 -43.16 5.00
CA LEU A 536 13.84 -42.89 3.68
C LEU A 536 14.98 -42.54 2.70
N TYR A 537 14.88 -43.07 1.48
CA TYR A 537 15.68 -42.69 0.32
C TYR A 537 14.70 -42.40 -0.82
N HIS A 538 14.95 -41.38 -1.64
CA HIS A 538 14.08 -41.09 -2.79
C HIS A 538 14.84 -40.51 -3.97
N LYS A 539 14.24 -40.58 -5.16
CA LYS A 539 14.66 -39.88 -6.37
C LYS A 539 13.44 -39.28 -7.07
N ILE A 540 13.61 -38.07 -7.59
CA ILE A 540 12.54 -37.27 -8.22
C ILE A 540 12.76 -37.26 -9.72
N TYR A 541 11.68 -37.45 -10.46
CA TYR A 541 11.65 -37.54 -11.92
C TYR A 541 10.61 -36.56 -12.46
N THR A 542 11.03 -35.66 -13.34
CA THR A 542 10.07 -34.81 -14.07
C THR A 542 9.36 -35.64 -15.14
N ILE A 543 8.06 -35.45 -15.29
CA ILE A 543 7.28 -36.00 -16.40
C ILE A 543 7.11 -34.89 -17.45
N PRO A 544 7.53 -35.10 -18.71
CA PRO A 544 7.32 -34.14 -19.80
C PRO A 544 5.82 -33.88 -20.02
N GLN A 545 5.45 -32.67 -20.47
CA GLN A 545 4.04 -32.37 -20.72
C GLN A 545 3.48 -33.23 -21.85
N GLU A 546 4.30 -33.61 -22.83
CA GLU A 546 3.94 -34.55 -23.89
C GLU A 546 3.46 -35.89 -23.32
N ILE A 547 4.11 -36.39 -22.27
CA ILE A 547 3.78 -37.66 -21.61
C ILE A 547 2.54 -37.52 -20.70
N MET A 548 2.38 -36.36 -20.02
CA MET A 548 1.18 -36.06 -19.22
C MET A 548 -0.12 -35.99 -20.06
N GLN A 549 0.02 -35.77 -21.38
CA GLN A 549 -1.09 -35.51 -22.32
C GLN A 549 -1.06 -36.43 -23.56
N GLY A 550 -0.22 -37.47 -23.54
CA GLY A 550 -0.06 -38.48 -24.60
C GLY A 550 -0.98 -39.69 -24.38
N THR A 551 -0.46 -40.89 -24.57
CA THR A 551 -1.18 -42.14 -24.27
C THR A 551 -0.91 -42.65 -22.85
N GLY A 552 -1.80 -43.50 -22.33
CA GLY A 552 -1.58 -44.22 -21.08
C GLY A 552 -0.37 -45.14 -21.12
N GLU A 553 -0.13 -45.81 -22.26
CA GLU A 553 1.04 -46.68 -22.44
C GLU A 553 2.35 -45.90 -22.24
N GLU A 554 2.49 -44.74 -22.89
CA GLU A 554 3.66 -43.85 -22.73
C GLU A 554 3.84 -43.35 -21.28
N LEU A 555 2.74 -42.97 -20.62
CA LEU A 555 2.78 -42.49 -19.23
C LEU A 555 3.23 -43.59 -18.26
N PHE A 556 2.66 -44.78 -18.33
CA PHE A 556 3.00 -45.87 -17.43
C PHE A 556 4.37 -46.51 -17.76
N ASP A 557 4.80 -46.53 -19.02
CA ASP A 557 6.15 -46.97 -19.40
C ASP A 557 7.24 -45.97 -18.97
N HIS A 558 6.95 -44.67 -18.96
CA HIS A 558 7.82 -43.65 -18.35
C HIS A 558 7.92 -43.83 -16.83
N ILE A 559 6.81 -44.12 -16.15
CA ILE A 559 6.82 -44.46 -14.71
C ILE A 559 7.67 -45.73 -14.47
N ALA A 560 7.48 -46.79 -15.26
CA ALA A 560 8.27 -48.02 -15.15
C ALA A 560 9.78 -47.79 -15.43
N GLN A 561 10.15 -46.88 -16.34
CA GLN A 561 11.53 -46.45 -16.53
C GLN A 561 12.11 -45.76 -15.29
N CYS A 562 11.34 -44.85 -14.68
CA CYS A 562 11.75 -44.14 -13.47
C CYS A 562 11.94 -45.13 -12.30
N VAL A 563 11.06 -46.12 -12.17
CA VAL A 563 11.20 -47.21 -11.18
C VAL A 563 12.45 -48.05 -11.43
N SER A 564 12.72 -48.45 -12.67
CA SER A 564 13.91 -49.24 -13.02
C SER A 564 15.22 -48.53 -12.62
N ASP A 565 15.34 -47.24 -12.99
CA ASP A 565 16.50 -46.40 -12.64
C ASP A 565 16.61 -46.16 -11.12
N PHE A 566 15.50 -46.08 -10.38
CA PHE A 566 15.55 -45.98 -8.91
C PHE A 566 16.05 -47.29 -8.29
N LEU A 567 15.58 -48.44 -8.78
CA LEU A 567 16.02 -49.75 -8.29
C LEU A 567 17.49 -50.02 -8.61
N ASP A 568 17.99 -49.59 -9.78
CA ASP A 568 19.41 -49.63 -10.11
C ASP A 568 20.23 -48.70 -9.21
N TYR A 569 19.80 -47.44 -9.04
CA TYR A 569 20.43 -46.46 -8.14
C TYR A 569 20.54 -46.95 -6.69
N MET A 570 19.51 -47.67 -6.21
CA MET A 570 19.49 -48.26 -4.87
C MET A 570 20.19 -49.63 -4.78
N GLY A 571 20.67 -50.20 -5.89
CA GLY A 571 21.34 -51.50 -5.94
C GLY A 571 20.42 -52.70 -5.65
N MET A 572 19.13 -52.60 -6.03
CA MET A 572 18.08 -53.56 -5.64
C MET A 572 17.19 -54.03 -6.80
N LYS A 573 17.62 -53.95 -8.08
CA LYS A 573 16.83 -54.39 -9.24
C LYS A 573 16.32 -55.85 -9.16
N ASN A 574 17.06 -56.73 -8.48
CA ASN A 574 16.69 -58.13 -8.26
C ASN A 574 15.85 -58.38 -6.98
N ALA A 575 15.36 -57.34 -6.29
CA ALA A 575 14.65 -57.46 -5.03
C ALA A 575 13.14 -57.30 -5.21
N HIS A 576 12.39 -58.39 -5.05
CA HIS A 576 10.93 -58.39 -5.03
C HIS A 576 10.39 -57.69 -3.76
N LEU A 577 10.17 -56.38 -3.87
CA LEU A 577 9.76 -55.51 -2.76
C LEU A 577 8.25 -55.17 -2.84
N PRO A 578 7.55 -55.14 -1.70
CA PRO A 578 6.18 -54.63 -1.64
C PRO A 578 6.15 -53.11 -1.87
N ALA A 579 5.24 -52.64 -2.71
CA ALA A 579 5.11 -51.27 -3.15
C ALA A 579 3.70 -50.69 -2.87
N GLY A 580 3.66 -49.43 -2.44
CA GLY A 580 2.45 -48.61 -2.40
C GLY A 580 2.49 -47.54 -3.48
N PHE A 581 1.43 -47.43 -4.27
CA PHE A 581 1.31 -46.46 -5.36
C PHE A 581 0.43 -45.28 -4.91
N THR A 582 1.03 -44.16 -4.50
CA THR A 582 0.30 -42.90 -4.42
C THR A 582 -0.03 -42.43 -5.84
N PHE A 583 -1.31 -42.46 -6.17
CA PHE A 583 -1.88 -41.99 -7.42
C PHE A 583 -2.93 -40.92 -7.09
N SER A 584 -2.53 -39.67 -7.28
CA SER A 584 -3.18 -38.50 -6.66
C SER A 584 -4.41 -37.98 -7.42
N PHE A 585 -5.26 -38.87 -7.87
CA PHE A 585 -6.41 -38.57 -8.73
C PHE A 585 -7.68 -39.30 -8.23
N PRO A 586 -8.88 -38.87 -8.63
CA PRO A 586 -10.12 -39.55 -8.27
C PRO A 586 -10.15 -40.99 -8.80
N CYS A 587 -10.07 -41.98 -7.92
CA CYS A 587 -10.16 -43.41 -8.27
C CYS A 587 -11.29 -44.10 -7.51
N GLU A 588 -12.14 -44.87 -8.21
CA GLU A 588 -13.04 -45.83 -7.55
C GLU A 588 -12.26 -47.11 -7.26
N GLN A 589 -12.02 -47.37 -5.98
CA GLN A 589 -11.37 -48.59 -5.51
C GLN A 589 -12.40 -49.71 -5.28
N THR A 590 -11.99 -50.97 -5.49
CA THR A 590 -12.79 -52.16 -5.14
C THR A 590 -12.10 -53.03 -4.10
N ALA A 591 -10.78 -52.94 -4.02
CA ALA A 591 -9.91 -53.42 -2.97
C ALA A 591 -8.80 -52.36 -2.75
N ILE A 592 -7.89 -52.61 -1.80
CA ILE A 592 -6.79 -51.67 -1.54
C ILE A 592 -5.75 -51.62 -2.68
N ASP A 593 -5.59 -52.71 -3.45
CA ASP A 593 -4.67 -52.82 -4.60
C ASP A 593 -5.33 -52.57 -5.97
N THR A 594 -6.57 -52.06 -6.01
CA THR A 594 -7.27 -51.69 -7.24
C THR A 594 -7.75 -50.25 -7.20
N GLY A 595 -7.75 -49.57 -8.35
CA GLY A 595 -8.20 -48.19 -8.47
C GLY A 595 -8.52 -47.81 -9.90
N THR A 596 -9.80 -47.83 -10.25
CA THR A 596 -10.28 -47.38 -11.55
C THR A 596 -10.27 -45.84 -11.59
N LEU A 597 -9.49 -45.24 -12.49
CA LEU A 597 -9.45 -43.78 -12.64
C LEU A 597 -10.82 -43.26 -13.12
N VAL A 598 -11.44 -42.37 -12.34
CA VAL A 598 -12.76 -41.79 -12.63
C VAL A 598 -12.66 -40.63 -13.62
N SER A 599 -11.66 -39.76 -13.43
CA SER A 599 -11.40 -38.59 -14.31
C SER A 599 -10.06 -37.94 -13.99
N TRP A 600 -9.32 -37.49 -15.00
CA TRP A 600 -8.08 -36.73 -14.82
C TRP A 600 -8.31 -35.34 -14.20
N THR A 601 -7.32 -34.91 -13.42
CA THR A 601 -7.24 -33.56 -12.82
C THR A 601 -5.80 -33.02 -12.92
N LYS A 602 -5.48 -31.89 -12.28
CA LYS A 602 -4.10 -31.37 -12.06
C LYS A 602 -3.24 -31.18 -13.34
N GLY A 603 -3.83 -31.18 -14.54
CA GLY A 603 -3.18 -30.94 -15.84
C GLY A 603 -2.93 -32.17 -16.72
N TYR A 604 -3.21 -33.37 -16.23
CA TYR A 604 -3.10 -34.63 -16.99
C TYR A 604 -4.26 -34.80 -17.98
N LYS A 605 -4.00 -35.47 -19.11
CA LYS A 605 -4.99 -35.89 -20.13
C LYS A 605 -4.61 -37.18 -20.87
N ALA A 606 -3.73 -38.02 -20.31
CA ALA A 606 -3.27 -39.23 -20.99
C ALA A 606 -4.44 -40.15 -21.39
N THR A 607 -4.50 -40.57 -22.65
CA THR A 607 -5.61 -41.38 -23.18
C THR A 607 -5.64 -42.78 -22.56
N ASP A 608 -6.78 -43.46 -22.68
CA ASP A 608 -6.92 -44.88 -22.33
C ASP A 608 -6.60 -45.22 -20.84
N CYS A 609 -6.63 -44.20 -19.98
CA CYS A 609 -6.48 -44.32 -18.53
C CYS A 609 -7.81 -44.18 -17.78
N GLU A 610 -8.69 -43.26 -18.20
CA GLU A 610 -10.01 -43.10 -17.58
C GLU A 610 -10.84 -44.36 -17.80
N GLY A 611 -11.56 -44.82 -16.76
CA GLY A 611 -12.29 -46.09 -16.77
C GLY A 611 -11.42 -47.35 -16.62
N HIS A 612 -10.09 -47.22 -16.51
CA HIS A 612 -9.15 -48.34 -16.39
C HIS A 612 -8.52 -48.40 -14.99
N ASP A 613 -8.14 -49.60 -14.55
CA ASP A 613 -7.43 -49.81 -13.28
C ASP A 613 -5.95 -49.42 -13.41
N VAL A 614 -5.54 -48.40 -12.65
CA VAL A 614 -4.19 -47.82 -12.75
C VAL A 614 -3.10 -48.75 -12.22
N VAL A 615 -3.47 -49.72 -11.37
CA VAL A 615 -2.54 -50.73 -10.88
C VAL A 615 -2.27 -51.76 -11.97
N SER A 616 -3.29 -52.20 -12.72
CA SER A 616 -3.12 -53.05 -13.90
C SER A 616 -2.28 -52.37 -14.98
N LEU A 617 -2.52 -51.09 -15.30
CA LEU A 617 -1.71 -50.33 -16.27
C LEU A 617 -0.22 -50.28 -15.87
N LEU A 618 0.08 -50.11 -14.57
CA LEU A 618 1.46 -50.14 -14.06
C LEU A 618 2.05 -51.56 -14.05
N ARG A 619 1.28 -52.58 -13.65
CA ARG A 619 1.68 -54.01 -13.74
C ARG A 619 2.03 -54.40 -15.18
N GLU A 620 1.29 -53.90 -16.17
CA GLU A 620 1.58 -54.11 -17.59
C GLU A 620 2.84 -53.39 -18.06
N ALA A 621 3.08 -52.13 -17.67
CA ALA A 621 4.29 -51.39 -18.03
C ALA A 621 5.58 -52.04 -17.47
N ILE A 622 5.53 -52.52 -16.23
CA ILE A 622 6.62 -53.29 -15.61
C ILE A 622 6.88 -54.58 -16.41
N LYS A 623 5.82 -55.28 -16.81
CA LYS A 623 5.88 -56.49 -17.63
C LYS A 623 6.37 -56.23 -19.07
N ARG A 624 6.04 -55.08 -19.68
CA ARG A 624 6.59 -54.65 -20.98
C ARG A 624 8.10 -54.43 -20.90
N ARG A 625 8.61 -53.88 -19.78
CA ARG A 625 10.05 -53.73 -19.55
C ARG A 625 10.79 -55.04 -19.30
N ASN A 626 10.22 -55.94 -18.48
CA ASN A 626 10.84 -57.22 -18.13
C ASN A 626 12.27 -57.06 -17.56
N GLU A 627 12.50 -55.99 -16.77
CA GLU A 627 13.79 -55.65 -16.15
C GLU A 627 13.82 -55.92 -14.62
N PHE A 628 12.67 -55.90 -13.98
CA PHE A 628 12.47 -56.03 -12.53
C PHE A 628 11.03 -56.49 -12.26
N ASP A 629 10.71 -56.80 -11.00
CA ASP A 629 9.38 -57.23 -10.56
C ASP A 629 8.97 -56.52 -9.26
N LEU A 630 7.67 -56.25 -9.08
CA LEU A 630 7.12 -55.52 -7.92
C LEU A 630 5.72 -56.02 -7.50
N ASP A 631 5.58 -56.28 -6.21
CA ASP A 631 4.30 -56.54 -5.56
C ASP A 631 3.62 -55.22 -5.20
N ILE A 632 2.74 -54.72 -6.07
CA ILE A 632 1.90 -53.55 -5.76
C ILE A 632 0.76 -53.98 -4.85
N VAL A 633 0.88 -53.66 -3.56
CA VAL A 633 -0.04 -54.07 -2.48
C VAL A 633 -1.15 -53.05 -2.25
N ALA A 634 -0.94 -51.79 -2.66
CA ALA A 634 -1.87 -50.70 -2.40
C ALA A 634 -1.81 -49.61 -3.47
N VAL A 635 -2.96 -49.02 -3.81
CA VAL A 635 -3.09 -47.72 -4.48
C VAL A 635 -3.78 -46.72 -3.55
N VAL A 636 -3.28 -45.48 -3.52
CA VAL A 636 -3.51 -44.52 -2.43
C VAL A 636 -3.63 -43.09 -2.98
N ASN A 637 -4.54 -42.26 -2.46
CA ASN A 637 -4.61 -40.83 -2.81
C ASN A 637 -3.58 -39.99 -2.00
N ASP A 638 -3.11 -38.85 -2.53
CA ASP A 638 -2.11 -37.99 -1.86
C ASP A 638 -2.54 -37.54 -0.45
N THR A 639 -3.83 -37.26 -0.27
CA THR A 639 -4.43 -36.95 1.04
C THR A 639 -4.25 -38.07 2.06
N VAL A 640 -4.56 -39.32 1.66
CA VAL A 640 -4.54 -40.51 2.53
C VAL A 640 -3.09 -40.87 2.90
N GLY A 641 -2.16 -40.75 1.96
CA GLY A 641 -0.73 -40.85 2.26
C GLY A 641 -0.26 -39.77 3.25
N THR A 642 -0.69 -38.53 3.08
CA THR A 642 -0.33 -37.43 4.00
C THR A 642 -0.89 -37.65 5.41
N MET A 643 -2.16 -38.06 5.53
CA MET A 643 -2.78 -38.44 6.80
C MET A 643 -1.98 -39.55 7.50
N MET A 644 -1.70 -40.65 6.79
CA MET A 644 -1.00 -41.81 7.36
C MET A 644 0.46 -41.50 7.72
N SER A 645 1.12 -40.62 6.97
CA SER A 645 2.47 -40.13 7.31
C SER A 645 2.48 -39.37 8.64
N CYS A 646 1.50 -38.48 8.87
CA CYS A 646 1.40 -37.69 10.09
C CYS A 646 0.86 -38.52 11.27
N ALA A 647 -0.03 -39.48 11.03
CA ALA A 647 -0.56 -40.40 12.04
C ALA A 647 0.50 -41.33 12.66
N TYR A 648 1.64 -41.52 12.00
CA TYR A 648 2.80 -42.23 12.54
C TYR A 648 3.62 -41.40 13.56
N GLU A 649 3.36 -40.09 13.63
CA GLU A 649 4.05 -39.13 14.50
C GLU A 649 3.10 -38.55 15.57
N ASP A 650 1.83 -38.32 15.22
CA ASP A 650 0.75 -37.93 16.13
C ASP A 650 -0.48 -38.84 15.95
N PRO A 651 -0.78 -39.73 16.92
CA PRO A 651 -1.96 -40.60 16.88
C PRO A 651 -3.31 -39.88 16.83
N GLN A 652 -3.39 -38.56 17.07
CA GLN A 652 -4.62 -37.77 16.88
C GLN A 652 -4.87 -37.39 15.40
N CYS A 653 -3.96 -37.74 14.48
CA CYS A 653 -4.08 -37.39 13.06
C CYS A 653 -5.03 -38.33 12.30
N GLU A 654 -6.31 -37.99 12.29
CA GLU A 654 -7.37 -38.70 11.54
C GLU A 654 -7.88 -37.93 10.31
N ILE A 655 -7.16 -36.89 9.87
CA ILE A 655 -7.48 -36.07 8.69
C ILE A 655 -6.20 -35.81 7.88
N GLY A 656 -6.28 -35.90 6.55
CA GLY A 656 -5.22 -35.45 5.62
C GLY A 656 -5.71 -34.30 4.74
N LEU A 657 -4.91 -33.25 4.59
CA LEU A 657 -5.16 -32.08 3.74
C LEU A 657 -4.03 -31.91 2.72
N ILE A 658 -4.40 -31.80 1.45
CA ILE A 658 -3.52 -31.31 0.38
C ILE A 658 -3.95 -29.89 0.01
N ALA A 659 -3.00 -28.95 0.02
CA ALA A 659 -3.18 -27.59 -0.48
C ALA A 659 -1.92 -27.17 -1.28
N GLY A 660 -1.90 -27.57 -2.55
CA GLY A 660 -0.75 -27.44 -3.46
C GLY A 660 -1.21 -27.07 -4.87
N THR A 661 -0.84 -27.87 -5.88
CA THR A 661 -1.33 -27.74 -7.26
C THR A 661 -2.84 -27.90 -7.31
N GLY A 662 -3.34 -28.99 -6.71
CA GLY A 662 -4.76 -29.20 -6.39
C GLY A 662 -5.06 -28.96 -4.91
N THR A 663 -6.31 -29.21 -4.51
CA THR A 663 -6.74 -29.22 -3.11
C THR A 663 -7.71 -30.35 -2.82
N ASN A 664 -7.44 -31.14 -1.79
CA ASN A 664 -8.27 -32.28 -1.42
C ASN A 664 -8.14 -32.59 0.08
N VAL A 665 -9.13 -33.29 0.64
CA VAL A 665 -9.12 -33.80 2.02
C VAL A 665 -9.50 -35.27 2.06
N CYS A 666 -8.93 -36.00 3.02
CA CYS A 666 -9.44 -37.28 3.50
C CYS A 666 -9.61 -37.27 5.02
N TYR A 667 -10.43 -38.18 5.56
CA TYR A 667 -10.55 -38.38 7.00
C TYR A 667 -11.06 -39.78 7.36
N MET A 668 -10.89 -40.19 8.61
CA MET A 668 -11.45 -41.44 9.14
C MET A 668 -12.95 -41.32 9.43
N GLU A 669 -13.78 -41.94 8.58
CA GLU A 669 -15.24 -42.04 8.73
C GLU A 669 -15.61 -43.39 9.37
N GLU A 670 -16.73 -43.44 10.08
CA GLU A 670 -17.27 -44.65 10.70
C GLU A 670 -18.02 -45.50 9.66
N LEU A 671 -17.77 -46.81 9.61
CA LEU A 671 -18.32 -47.70 8.57
C LEU A 671 -19.85 -47.70 8.50
N LYS A 672 -20.53 -47.46 9.62
CA LYS A 672 -22.00 -47.31 9.71
C LYS A 672 -22.56 -46.17 8.82
N ASN A 673 -21.72 -45.22 8.41
CA ASN A 673 -22.09 -44.07 7.59
C ASN A 673 -21.81 -44.29 6.09
N ILE A 674 -21.24 -45.44 5.69
CA ILE A 674 -20.74 -45.70 4.32
C ILE A 674 -21.69 -46.69 3.59
N GLU A 675 -22.86 -46.21 3.16
CA GLU A 675 -23.87 -47.04 2.45
C GLU A 675 -23.29 -47.77 1.21
N LYS A 676 -22.26 -47.20 0.57
CA LYS A 676 -21.66 -47.75 -0.66
C LYS A 676 -21.04 -49.14 -0.49
N THR A 677 -20.57 -49.49 0.70
CA THR A 677 -19.94 -50.80 0.94
C THR A 677 -20.96 -51.92 1.12
N GLU A 678 -22.18 -51.61 1.56
CA GLU A 678 -23.25 -52.60 1.80
C GLU A 678 -23.76 -53.29 0.52
N GLN A 679 -23.56 -52.68 -0.67
CA GLN A 679 -23.94 -53.28 -1.95
C GLN A 679 -22.87 -54.20 -2.55
N LYS A 680 -21.62 -54.15 -2.05
CA LYS A 680 -20.51 -55.00 -2.52
C LYS A 680 -20.23 -56.17 -1.57
N PHE A 681 -20.49 -56.01 -0.26
CA PHE A 681 -20.54 -57.12 0.70
C PHE A 681 -22.00 -57.54 0.93
N GLY A 682 -22.47 -58.52 0.17
CA GLY A 682 -23.75 -59.17 0.46
C GLY A 682 -23.74 -59.79 1.86
N LYS A 683 -24.91 -59.81 2.53
CA LYS A 683 -25.08 -60.25 3.93
C LYS A 683 -24.17 -61.42 4.30
N THR A 684 -23.22 -61.20 5.20
CA THR A 684 -22.42 -62.27 5.80
C THR A 684 -23.31 -63.19 6.64
N GLU A 685 -23.03 -64.49 6.63
CA GLU A 685 -23.92 -65.56 7.08
C GLU A 685 -24.03 -65.73 8.62
N GLU A 686 -23.91 -64.62 9.37
CA GLU A 686 -24.04 -64.62 10.84
C GLU A 686 -25.49 -64.38 11.30
N GLY A 687 -26.40 -64.02 10.38
CA GLY A 687 -27.80 -63.66 10.66
C GLY A 687 -28.80 -64.82 10.84
N GLU A 688 -28.37 -66.08 10.94
CA GLU A 688 -29.25 -67.26 11.06
C GLU A 688 -28.98 -68.12 12.32
N LYS A 689 -28.49 -67.53 13.41
CA LYS A 689 -28.25 -68.22 14.70
C LYS A 689 -28.68 -67.45 15.96
N GLU A 690 -29.85 -66.84 15.93
CA GLU A 690 -30.53 -66.31 17.13
C GLU A 690 -31.96 -66.87 17.34
N GLU A 691 -32.15 -68.18 17.10
CA GLU A 691 -33.27 -68.92 17.68
C GLU A 691 -32.77 -70.18 18.43
N HIS A 692 -33.25 -70.33 19.67
CA HIS A 692 -33.00 -71.37 20.69
C HIS A 692 -31.77 -71.24 21.62
N MET A 693 -32.03 -71.63 22.89
CA MET A 693 -31.16 -71.69 24.09
C MET A 693 -30.82 -70.34 24.76
N ASP A 694 -30.92 -70.19 26.08
CA ASP A 694 -31.76 -70.88 27.08
C ASP A 694 -31.90 -69.99 28.34
N GLU A 695 -32.83 -70.28 29.25
CA GLU A 695 -32.99 -69.50 30.48
C GLU A 695 -31.89 -69.79 31.53
N GLY A 696 -31.04 -68.79 31.80
CA GLY A 696 -30.43 -68.60 33.12
C GLY A 696 -28.92 -68.82 33.25
N THR A 697 -28.18 -67.71 33.37
CA THR A 697 -27.28 -67.49 34.52
C THR A 697 -26.87 -66.01 34.60
N GLU A 698 -26.94 -65.42 35.79
CA GLU A 698 -26.45 -64.06 36.03
C GLU A 698 -24.91 -64.06 36.01
N GLY A 699 -24.31 -63.20 35.18
CA GLY A 699 -22.87 -63.07 35.08
C GLY A 699 -22.46 -61.74 34.47
N GLU A 700 -21.91 -60.85 35.31
CA GLU A 700 -21.50 -59.50 34.92
C GLU A 700 -20.35 -59.52 33.88
N LYS A 701 -20.71 -59.40 32.59
CA LYS A 701 -19.74 -58.98 31.58
C LYS A 701 -19.56 -57.47 31.70
N LYS A 702 -18.34 -57.04 32.03
CA LYS A 702 -17.96 -55.63 31.96
C LYS A 702 -18.03 -55.16 30.51
N GLU A 703 -18.71 -54.04 30.28
CA GLU A 703 -18.55 -53.27 29.06
C GLU A 703 -17.09 -52.79 28.97
N GLY A 704 -16.45 -53.09 27.85
CA GLY A 704 -15.10 -52.66 27.51
C GLY A 704 -15.06 -52.34 26.02
N ASP A 705 -14.31 -51.31 25.64
CA ASP A 705 -14.43 -50.63 24.35
C ASP A 705 -14.39 -51.58 23.14
N ALA A 706 -15.54 -51.78 22.50
CA ALA A 706 -15.62 -52.30 21.15
C ALA A 706 -15.31 -51.15 20.18
N GLU A 707 -14.09 -51.12 19.64
CA GLU A 707 -13.66 -50.04 18.75
C GLU A 707 -14.59 -49.97 17.51
N ILE A 708 -15.27 -48.83 17.34
CA ILE A 708 -16.20 -48.63 16.22
C ILE A 708 -15.43 -48.77 14.90
N PRO A 709 -15.82 -49.69 14.00
CA PRO A 709 -15.10 -49.89 12.74
C PRO A 709 -15.10 -48.61 11.87
N LYS A 710 -13.92 -48.24 11.37
CA LYS A 710 -13.71 -47.04 10.53
C LYS A 710 -13.17 -47.40 9.14
N MET A 711 -13.22 -46.44 8.23
CA MET A 711 -12.43 -46.41 6.99
C MET A 711 -12.05 -44.96 6.64
N CYS A 712 -10.85 -44.75 6.14
CA CYS A 712 -10.48 -43.47 5.55
C CYS A 712 -11.26 -43.22 4.25
N ILE A 713 -11.92 -42.07 4.15
CA ILE A 713 -12.62 -41.61 2.96
C ILE A 713 -11.81 -40.51 2.29
N ASN A 714 -11.48 -40.69 1.00
CA ASN A 714 -11.04 -39.61 0.13
C ASN A 714 -12.27 -38.79 -0.28
N THR A 715 -12.33 -37.50 0.08
CA THR A 715 -13.54 -36.70 -0.18
C THR A 715 -13.72 -36.34 -1.66
N GLU A 716 -12.62 -36.06 -2.37
CA GLU A 716 -12.60 -35.29 -3.63
C GLU A 716 -13.45 -34.02 -3.53
N TRP A 717 -13.22 -33.21 -2.48
CA TRP A 717 -14.00 -32.01 -2.17
C TRP A 717 -13.93 -30.91 -3.24
N GLY A 718 -13.00 -31.01 -4.19
CA GLY A 718 -12.75 -30.02 -5.24
C GLY A 718 -13.95 -29.80 -6.15
N GLY A 719 -14.82 -30.81 -6.29
CA GLY A 719 -16.06 -30.74 -7.07
C GLY A 719 -17.21 -29.96 -6.42
N LEU A 720 -17.09 -29.49 -5.16
CA LEU A 720 -18.14 -28.66 -4.54
C LEU A 720 -18.43 -27.43 -5.42
N GLY A 721 -19.70 -27.13 -5.66
CA GLY A 721 -20.13 -26.07 -6.57
C GLY A 721 -20.24 -26.47 -8.05
N ASP A 722 -19.81 -27.67 -8.48
CA ASP A 722 -20.01 -28.19 -9.86
C ASP A 722 -21.50 -28.33 -10.25
N ASP A 723 -22.40 -28.23 -9.26
CA ASP A 723 -23.87 -28.23 -9.33
C ASP A 723 -24.50 -26.83 -9.29
N GLY A 724 -23.69 -25.77 -9.21
CA GLY A 724 -24.14 -24.38 -9.02
C GLY A 724 -24.20 -23.94 -7.55
N SER A 725 -23.94 -24.82 -6.58
CA SER A 725 -24.09 -24.51 -5.14
C SER A 725 -23.13 -23.44 -4.59
N LEU A 726 -22.19 -22.93 -5.38
CA LEU A 726 -21.28 -21.82 -5.00
C LEU A 726 -21.43 -20.57 -5.90
N ASP A 727 -22.46 -20.49 -6.75
CA ASP A 727 -22.63 -19.39 -7.72
C ASP A 727 -22.81 -18.00 -7.08
N ASP A 728 -23.15 -17.94 -5.80
CA ASP A 728 -23.30 -16.71 -4.99
C ASP A 728 -21.98 -16.14 -4.43
N ILE A 729 -20.87 -16.88 -4.55
CA ILE A 729 -19.52 -16.44 -4.14
C ILE A 729 -18.49 -16.49 -5.30
N ILE A 730 -18.92 -16.89 -6.50
CA ILE A 730 -18.08 -17.04 -7.69
C ILE A 730 -18.06 -15.72 -8.47
N THR A 731 -16.87 -15.16 -8.66
CA THR A 731 -16.69 -13.88 -9.36
C THR A 731 -16.61 -14.06 -10.88
N PRO A 732 -16.79 -12.99 -11.69
CA PRO A 732 -16.56 -13.06 -13.14
C PRO A 732 -15.15 -13.59 -13.50
N TYR A 733 -14.15 -13.29 -12.68
CA TYR A 733 -12.78 -13.77 -12.85
C TYR A 733 -12.67 -15.29 -12.67
N ASP A 734 -13.40 -15.86 -11.70
CA ASP A 734 -13.45 -17.32 -11.48
C ASP A 734 -14.22 -18.04 -12.61
N VAL A 735 -15.25 -17.38 -13.17
CA VAL A 735 -15.98 -17.89 -14.35
C VAL A 735 -15.04 -17.96 -15.57
N GLU A 736 -14.27 -16.90 -15.83
CA GLU A 736 -13.28 -16.85 -16.92
C GLU A 736 -12.19 -17.93 -16.75
N VAL A 737 -11.65 -18.10 -15.54
CA VAL A 737 -10.66 -19.15 -15.23
C VAL A 737 -11.26 -20.55 -15.39
N ASN A 738 -12.52 -20.75 -15.01
CA ASN A 738 -13.21 -22.03 -15.21
C ASN A 738 -13.47 -22.33 -16.70
N GLN A 739 -13.93 -21.35 -17.48
CA GLN A 739 -14.24 -21.55 -18.91
C GLN A 739 -13.00 -21.87 -19.75
N ASN A 740 -11.87 -21.21 -19.47
CA ASN A 740 -10.61 -21.45 -20.17
C ASN A 740 -9.78 -22.62 -19.59
N SER A 741 -10.29 -23.31 -18.55
CA SER A 741 -9.60 -24.46 -17.94
C SER A 741 -9.64 -25.72 -18.82
N LEU A 742 -8.75 -26.68 -18.52
CA LEU A 742 -8.75 -28.00 -19.16
C LEU A 742 -10.01 -28.84 -18.87
N ASN A 743 -10.80 -28.46 -17.86
CA ASN A 743 -11.99 -29.16 -17.36
C ASN A 743 -13.15 -28.19 -17.01
N PRO A 744 -13.75 -27.49 -17.99
CA PRO A 744 -14.77 -26.47 -17.71
C PRO A 744 -16.01 -27.04 -17.00
N GLY A 745 -16.48 -26.33 -15.97
CA GLY A 745 -17.63 -26.75 -15.16
C GLY A 745 -17.35 -27.89 -14.18
N LYS A 746 -16.08 -28.28 -14.01
CA LYS A 746 -15.62 -29.24 -12.99
C LYS A 746 -14.62 -28.63 -12.02
N GLN A 747 -14.45 -29.26 -10.86
CA GLN A 747 -13.47 -28.87 -9.84
C GLN A 747 -13.63 -27.41 -9.39
N ARG A 748 -14.87 -26.90 -9.27
CA ARG A 748 -15.12 -25.46 -9.05
C ARG A 748 -14.62 -24.97 -7.69
N PHE A 749 -14.75 -25.74 -6.61
CA PHE A 749 -14.16 -25.38 -5.30
C PHE A 749 -12.63 -25.44 -5.32
N GLU A 750 -12.04 -26.41 -6.02
CA GLU A 750 -10.58 -26.48 -6.20
C GLU A 750 -10.03 -25.28 -6.97
N LYS A 751 -10.73 -24.82 -8.02
CA LYS A 751 -10.40 -23.61 -8.78
C LYS A 751 -10.42 -22.32 -7.94
N LEU A 752 -11.23 -22.26 -6.89
CA LEU A 752 -11.27 -21.13 -5.95
C LEU A 752 -10.14 -21.16 -4.92
N THR A 753 -9.41 -22.28 -4.78
CA THR A 753 -8.59 -22.55 -3.58
C THR A 753 -7.18 -23.10 -3.82
N SER A 754 -6.86 -23.74 -4.95
CA SER A 754 -5.54 -24.34 -5.19
C SER A 754 -4.59 -23.50 -6.04
N GLY A 755 -3.29 -23.69 -5.82
CA GLY A 755 -2.21 -22.87 -6.40
C GLY A 755 -2.09 -22.94 -7.92
N MET A 756 -2.67 -23.94 -8.58
CA MET A 756 -2.77 -23.99 -10.04
C MET A 756 -3.67 -22.88 -10.61
N TYR A 757 -4.66 -22.41 -9.84
CA TYR A 757 -5.72 -21.51 -10.33
C TYR A 757 -5.66 -20.11 -9.71
N LEU A 758 -5.18 -19.94 -8.47
CA LEU A 758 -5.10 -18.62 -7.82
C LEU A 758 -4.32 -17.59 -8.67
N GLY A 759 -3.24 -18.04 -9.32
CA GLY A 759 -2.45 -17.21 -10.23
C GLY A 759 -3.21 -16.73 -11.46
N GLU A 760 -4.11 -17.56 -12.00
CA GLU A 760 -4.95 -17.18 -13.14
C GLU A 760 -6.08 -16.24 -12.71
N VAL A 761 -6.66 -16.42 -11.52
CA VAL A 761 -7.65 -15.48 -10.96
C VAL A 761 -7.00 -14.10 -10.76
N VAL A 762 -5.79 -14.05 -10.18
CA VAL A 762 -4.97 -12.82 -10.10
C VAL A 762 -4.76 -12.24 -11.50
N ARG A 763 -4.29 -13.04 -12.48
CA ARG A 763 -4.01 -12.57 -13.84
C ARG A 763 -5.24 -11.95 -14.53
N GLN A 764 -6.43 -12.52 -14.33
CA GLN A 764 -7.67 -11.97 -14.90
C GLN A 764 -8.11 -10.66 -14.23
N VAL A 765 -7.97 -10.53 -12.90
CA VAL A 765 -8.19 -9.25 -12.21
C VAL A 765 -7.20 -8.18 -12.69
N LEU A 766 -5.92 -8.53 -12.83
CA LEU A 766 -4.89 -7.61 -13.33
C LEU A 766 -5.14 -7.21 -14.80
N LEU A 767 -5.62 -8.12 -15.66
CA LEU A 767 -6.03 -7.79 -17.02
C LEU A 767 -7.19 -6.78 -17.05
N ASP A 768 -8.18 -6.95 -16.18
CA ASP A 768 -9.35 -6.08 -16.09
C ASP A 768 -8.99 -4.67 -15.58
N LEU A 769 -8.26 -4.59 -14.47
CA LEU A 769 -7.71 -3.33 -13.94
C LEU A 769 -6.79 -2.63 -14.97
N THR A 770 -6.02 -3.38 -15.76
CA THR A 770 -5.23 -2.80 -16.85
C THR A 770 -6.12 -2.27 -17.97
N ARG A 771 -7.16 -2.99 -18.40
CA ARG A 771 -8.13 -2.50 -19.40
C ARG A 771 -8.88 -1.25 -18.93
N GLY A 772 -9.15 -1.15 -17.63
CA GLY A 772 -9.71 0.05 -16.99
C GLY A 772 -8.75 1.24 -16.86
N GLY A 773 -7.47 1.08 -17.21
CA GLY A 773 -6.45 2.13 -17.06
C GLY A 773 -6.01 2.37 -15.61
N LEU A 774 -6.25 1.41 -14.72
CA LEU A 774 -5.90 1.45 -13.29
C LEU A 774 -4.52 0.83 -13.02
N LEU A 775 -4.03 -0.01 -13.94
CA LEU A 775 -2.71 -0.64 -13.90
C LEU A 775 -1.93 -0.45 -15.21
N PHE A 776 -0.61 -0.49 -15.11
CA PHE A 776 0.38 -0.53 -16.19
C PHE A 776 0.15 0.52 -17.28
N ARG A 777 -0.36 1.70 -16.88
CA ARG A 777 -0.73 2.83 -17.76
C ARG A 777 -1.78 2.47 -18.84
N GLY A 778 -2.57 1.41 -18.63
CA GLY A 778 -3.53 0.90 -19.60
C GLY A 778 -2.96 -0.08 -20.64
N HIS A 779 -1.69 -0.50 -20.51
CA HIS A 779 -1.01 -1.29 -21.53
C HIS A 779 -0.98 -2.78 -21.17
N VAL A 780 -1.92 -3.55 -21.74
CA VAL A 780 -1.92 -5.02 -21.65
C VAL A 780 -0.78 -5.60 -22.49
N THR A 781 0.27 -6.10 -21.83
CA THR A 781 1.41 -6.78 -22.48
C THR A 781 1.05 -8.22 -22.88
N GLU A 782 1.77 -8.81 -23.84
CA GLU A 782 1.62 -10.25 -24.17
C GLU A 782 1.91 -11.16 -22.96
N THR A 783 2.85 -10.76 -22.10
CA THR A 783 3.17 -11.52 -20.87
C THR A 783 2.01 -11.53 -19.89
N LEU A 784 1.22 -10.45 -19.77
CA LEU A 784 0.01 -10.42 -18.96
C LEU A 784 -1.15 -11.25 -19.57
N LYS A 785 -1.17 -11.40 -20.90
CA LYS A 785 -2.10 -12.32 -21.59
C LYS A 785 -1.71 -13.79 -21.42
N THR A 786 -0.45 -14.10 -21.10
CA THR A 786 0.08 -15.47 -21.05
C THR A 786 -0.44 -16.23 -19.81
N PRO A 787 -1.21 -17.33 -19.98
CA PRO A 787 -1.68 -18.13 -18.85
C PRO A 787 -0.53 -18.77 -18.06
N GLY A 788 -0.70 -18.91 -16.74
CA GLY A 788 0.25 -19.56 -15.85
C GLY A 788 1.46 -18.71 -15.44
N ILE A 789 1.53 -17.45 -15.88
CA ILE A 789 2.66 -16.54 -15.57
C ILE A 789 2.81 -16.29 -14.06
N PHE A 790 1.69 -16.16 -13.33
CA PHE A 790 1.65 -15.98 -11.87
C PHE A 790 1.65 -17.32 -11.12
N GLN A 791 2.72 -18.10 -11.26
CA GLN A 791 2.94 -19.34 -10.48
C GLN A 791 2.88 -19.07 -8.96
N THR A 792 2.44 -20.03 -8.15
CA THR A 792 2.29 -19.94 -6.67
C THR A 792 3.49 -19.31 -5.96
N LYS A 793 4.72 -19.58 -6.44
CA LYS A 793 5.97 -19.02 -5.90
C LYS A 793 6.00 -17.48 -5.97
N TYR A 794 5.43 -16.88 -7.02
CA TYR A 794 5.39 -15.43 -7.21
C TYR A 794 4.33 -14.78 -6.31
N LEU A 795 3.16 -15.40 -6.12
CA LEU A 795 2.16 -14.93 -5.13
C LEU A 795 2.78 -14.91 -3.73
N SER A 796 3.39 -16.05 -3.34
CA SER A 796 4.06 -16.21 -2.05
C SER A 796 5.19 -15.21 -1.81
N GLN A 797 5.90 -14.80 -2.88
CA GLN A 797 6.92 -13.76 -2.83
C GLN A 797 6.29 -12.35 -2.72
N ILE A 798 5.36 -11.99 -3.59
CA ILE A 798 4.68 -10.68 -3.61
C ILE A 798 4.03 -10.36 -2.27
N GLU A 799 3.38 -11.35 -1.65
CA GLU A 799 2.70 -11.20 -0.37
C GLU A 799 3.61 -11.23 0.87
N SER A 800 4.91 -11.52 0.71
CA SER A 800 5.85 -11.59 1.83
C SER A 800 5.97 -10.26 2.58
N ASP A 801 5.81 -10.30 3.90
CA ASP A 801 5.97 -9.14 4.80
C ASP A 801 7.42 -8.65 4.89
N ARG A 802 8.38 -9.50 4.46
CA ARG A 802 9.82 -9.20 4.50
C ARG A 802 10.34 -8.53 3.22
N LEU A 803 9.47 -8.26 2.23
CA LEU A 803 9.85 -7.55 1.01
C LEU A 803 9.41 -6.09 1.03
N ALA A 804 10.35 -5.18 0.78
CA ALA A 804 10.06 -3.78 0.48
C ALA A 804 9.38 -3.63 -0.89
N LEU A 805 8.68 -2.52 -1.14
CA LEU A 805 7.88 -2.32 -2.36
C LEU A 805 8.72 -2.43 -3.64
N LEU A 806 9.98 -1.99 -3.59
CA LEU A 806 10.95 -2.10 -4.70
C LEU A 806 11.26 -3.55 -5.08
N GLN A 807 11.16 -4.51 -4.15
CA GLN A 807 11.38 -5.93 -4.45
C GLN A 807 10.16 -6.57 -5.11
N VAL A 808 8.94 -6.16 -4.72
CA VAL A 808 7.70 -6.53 -5.43
C VAL A 808 7.75 -6.03 -6.89
N ARG A 809 8.13 -4.75 -7.07
CA ARG A 809 8.36 -4.15 -8.40
C ARG A 809 9.41 -4.91 -9.21
N SER A 810 10.50 -5.34 -8.58
CA SER A 810 11.54 -6.15 -9.25
C SER A 810 11.01 -7.51 -9.73
N ILE A 811 10.18 -8.20 -8.95
CA ILE A 811 9.53 -9.46 -9.35
C ILE A 811 8.63 -9.23 -10.57
N LEU A 812 7.82 -8.18 -10.56
CA LEU A 812 6.93 -7.85 -11.69
C LEU A 812 7.71 -7.49 -12.95
N GLN A 813 8.83 -6.76 -12.82
CA GLN A 813 9.74 -6.47 -13.94
C GLN A 813 10.44 -7.72 -14.47
N GLN A 814 10.80 -8.69 -13.61
CA GLN A 814 11.30 -10.01 -14.03
C GLN A 814 10.23 -10.85 -14.76
N LEU A 815 8.95 -10.64 -14.44
CA LEU A 815 7.80 -11.17 -15.18
C LEU A 815 7.47 -10.37 -16.47
N GLY A 816 8.32 -9.42 -16.87
CA GLY A 816 8.12 -8.61 -18.08
C GLY A 816 6.96 -7.61 -17.97
N LEU A 817 6.51 -7.29 -16.75
CA LEU A 817 5.48 -6.28 -16.49
C LEU A 817 6.14 -4.96 -16.11
N ASN A 818 5.86 -3.90 -16.88
CA ASN A 818 6.42 -2.57 -16.67
C ASN A 818 5.70 -1.84 -15.53
N SER A 819 5.93 -2.33 -14.31
CA SER A 819 5.30 -1.87 -13.06
C SER A 819 6.00 -0.67 -12.44
N THR A 820 5.18 0.28 -12.01
CA THR A 820 5.54 1.34 -11.06
C THR A 820 5.43 0.87 -9.61
N CYS A 821 5.80 1.73 -8.66
CA CYS A 821 5.53 1.51 -7.24
C CYS A 821 4.02 1.38 -6.95
N ASP A 822 3.18 2.26 -7.52
CA ASP A 822 1.72 2.22 -7.33
C ASP A 822 1.10 0.93 -7.91
N ASP A 823 1.54 0.51 -9.10
CA ASP A 823 1.13 -0.78 -9.70
C ASP A 823 1.47 -1.95 -8.76
N SER A 824 2.64 -1.88 -8.11
CA SER A 824 3.13 -2.94 -7.21
C SER A 824 2.33 -3.04 -5.91
N ILE A 825 1.79 -1.92 -5.41
CA ILE A 825 0.84 -1.91 -4.28
C ILE A 825 -0.46 -2.62 -4.69
N ILE A 826 -1.07 -2.19 -5.80
CA ILE A 826 -2.34 -2.74 -6.29
C ILE A 826 -2.20 -4.24 -6.60
N VAL A 827 -1.10 -4.68 -7.23
CA VAL A 827 -0.84 -6.11 -7.47
C VAL A 827 -0.73 -6.91 -6.16
N LYS A 828 -0.09 -6.37 -5.12
CA LYS A 828 -0.01 -7.03 -3.80
C LYS A 828 -1.37 -7.13 -3.12
N GLU A 829 -2.22 -6.11 -3.24
CA GLU A 829 -3.61 -6.15 -2.76
C GLU A 829 -4.46 -7.18 -3.52
N VAL A 830 -4.31 -7.28 -4.85
CA VAL A 830 -5.00 -8.27 -5.68
C VAL A 830 -4.59 -9.70 -5.29
N CYS A 831 -3.29 -9.98 -5.11
CA CYS A 831 -2.83 -11.28 -4.62
C CYS A 831 -3.45 -11.61 -3.25
N GLY A 832 -3.32 -10.70 -2.27
CA GLY A 832 -3.81 -10.89 -0.91
C GLY A 832 -5.33 -11.07 -0.82
N ALA A 833 -6.11 -10.45 -1.71
CA ALA A 833 -7.55 -10.68 -1.79
C ALA A 833 -7.89 -12.11 -2.26
N VAL A 834 -7.21 -12.59 -3.30
CA VAL A 834 -7.43 -13.93 -3.87
C VAL A 834 -6.94 -15.03 -2.91
N SER A 835 -5.74 -14.89 -2.36
CA SER A 835 -5.12 -15.90 -1.49
C SER A 835 -5.80 -16.00 -0.11
N ARG A 836 -6.23 -14.86 0.46
CA ARG A 836 -7.03 -14.84 1.71
C ARG A 836 -8.37 -15.53 1.50
N ARG A 837 -9.09 -15.22 0.41
CA ARG A 837 -10.36 -15.89 0.08
C ARG A 837 -10.17 -17.40 -0.04
N ALA A 838 -9.13 -17.84 -0.75
CA ALA A 838 -8.79 -19.25 -0.91
C ALA A 838 -8.55 -19.95 0.44
N ALA A 839 -7.76 -19.34 1.33
CA ALA A 839 -7.50 -19.86 2.67
C ALA A 839 -8.77 -19.92 3.54
N GLN A 840 -9.63 -18.90 3.48
CA GLN A 840 -10.90 -18.87 4.21
C GLN A 840 -11.86 -19.98 3.71
N LEU A 841 -11.93 -20.21 2.40
CA LEU A 841 -12.75 -21.28 1.82
C LEU A 841 -12.25 -22.67 2.23
N CYS A 842 -10.94 -22.93 2.20
CA CYS A 842 -10.38 -24.17 2.76
C CYS A 842 -10.64 -24.31 4.28
N GLY A 843 -10.60 -23.21 5.04
CA GLY A 843 -10.91 -23.20 6.47
C GLY A 843 -12.39 -23.54 6.75
N ALA A 844 -13.32 -23.00 5.96
CA ALA A 844 -14.74 -23.35 6.02
C ALA A 844 -15.01 -24.81 5.60
N GLY A 845 -14.28 -25.32 4.61
CA GLY A 845 -14.30 -26.73 4.23
C GLY A 845 -13.82 -27.63 5.37
N MET A 846 -12.67 -27.32 5.96
CA MET A 846 -12.10 -28.07 7.08
C MET A 846 -13.02 -28.04 8.32
N ALA A 847 -13.63 -26.88 8.61
CA ALA A 847 -14.62 -26.72 9.67
C ALA A 847 -15.86 -27.63 9.50
N ALA A 848 -16.20 -28.03 8.27
CA ALA A 848 -17.28 -28.99 8.04
C ALA A 848 -16.86 -30.44 8.34
N VAL A 849 -15.59 -30.78 8.08
CA VAL A 849 -15.02 -32.12 8.31
C VAL A 849 -14.82 -32.39 9.80
N VAL A 850 -14.17 -31.48 10.54
CA VAL A 850 -13.92 -31.69 11.98
C VAL A 850 -15.23 -31.74 12.79
N GLU A 851 -16.22 -30.91 12.44
CA GLU A 851 -17.53 -30.95 13.09
C GLU A 851 -18.32 -32.21 12.73
N LYS A 852 -18.19 -32.77 11.51
CA LYS A 852 -18.75 -34.09 11.18
C LYS A 852 -18.15 -35.17 12.08
N ILE A 853 -16.82 -35.19 12.22
CA ILE A 853 -16.13 -36.18 13.05
C ILE A 853 -16.53 -36.05 14.53
N ARG A 854 -16.68 -34.81 15.03
CA ARG A 854 -17.17 -34.54 16.39
C ARG A 854 -18.61 -35.07 16.58
N GLU A 855 -19.50 -34.80 15.63
CA GLU A 855 -20.92 -35.18 15.71
C GLU A 855 -21.17 -36.68 15.51
N ASN A 856 -20.49 -37.33 14.55
CA ASN A 856 -20.57 -38.76 14.31
C ASN A 856 -20.33 -39.57 15.61
N ARG A 857 -19.37 -39.08 16.42
CA ARG A 857 -18.90 -39.64 17.70
C ARG A 857 -19.68 -39.14 18.93
N GLY A 858 -20.69 -38.29 18.74
CA GLY A 858 -21.48 -37.71 19.84
C GLY A 858 -20.72 -36.78 20.80
N LEU A 859 -19.56 -36.25 20.39
CA LEU A 859 -18.67 -35.50 21.27
C LEU A 859 -19.09 -34.04 21.47
N VAL A 860 -18.95 -33.53 22.70
CA VAL A 860 -19.13 -32.09 22.99
C VAL A 860 -17.95 -31.27 22.48
N HIS A 861 -16.72 -31.80 22.64
CA HIS A 861 -15.49 -31.21 22.13
C HIS A 861 -14.64 -32.29 21.43
N LEU A 862 -13.90 -31.91 20.39
CA LEU A 862 -12.96 -32.77 19.67
C LEU A 862 -11.55 -32.16 19.73
N ASN A 863 -10.55 -32.96 20.11
CA ASN A 863 -9.14 -32.69 19.77
C ASN A 863 -8.81 -33.58 18.57
N ILE A 864 -8.20 -33.02 17.52
CA ILE A 864 -7.86 -33.75 16.30
C ILE A 864 -6.71 -33.08 15.56
N THR A 865 -5.87 -33.88 14.90
CA THR A 865 -4.78 -33.40 14.06
C THR A 865 -5.09 -33.59 12.58
N VAL A 866 -4.67 -32.62 11.78
CA VAL A 866 -4.70 -32.62 10.32
C VAL A 866 -3.27 -32.72 9.82
N GLY A 867 -2.92 -33.82 9.14
CA GLY A 867 -1.67 -33.92 8.38
C GLY A 867 -1.76 -33.08 7.11
N VAL A 868 -0.81 -32.18 6.86
CA VAL A 868 -0.87 -31.23 5.74
C VAL A 868 0.33 -31.34 4.79
N ASP A 869 0.08 -31.34 3.49
CA ASP A 869 1.11 -31.13 2.46
C ASP A 869 0.62 -30.21 1.34
N GLY A 870 1.55 -29.75 0.51
CA GLY A 870 1.32 -28.89 -0.64
C GLY A 870 2.07 -27.55 -0.57
N ALA A 871 2.57 -27.12 -1.73
CA ALA A 871 3.42 -25.93 -1.83
C ALA A 871 2.70 -24.62 -1.49
N LEU A 872 1.37 -24.54 -1.65
CA LEU A 872 0.61 -23.34 -1.28
C LEU A 872 0.55 -23.19 0.24
N TYR A 873 0.26 -24.27 0.97
CA TYR A 873 0.26 -24.23 2.44
C TYR A 873 1.65 -23.98 3.03
N LYS A 874 2.68 -24.64 2.48
CA LYS A 874 4.06 -24.60 3.02
C LYS A 874 4.83 -23.32 2.69
N LEU A 875 4.55 -22.65 1.56
CA LEU A 875 5.37 -21.52 1.08
C LEU A 875 4.66 -20.16 1.16
N HIS A 876 3.33 -20.12 1.23
CA HIS A 876 2.58 -18.87 1.20
C HIS A 876 2.49 -18.25 2.60
N PRO A 877 2.92 -16.99 2.80
CA PRO A 877 3.11 -16.41 4.14
C PRO A 877 1.82 -16.41 4.97
N HIS A 878 0.67 -16.13 4.34
CA HIS A 878 -0.60 -15.93 5.04
C HIS A 878 -1.58 -17.12 4.99
N PHE A 879 -1.33 -18.12 4.12
CA PHE A 879 -2.37 -19.11 3.77
C PHE A 879 -2.69 -20.04 4.94
N ALA A 880 -1.67 -20.63 5.56
CA ALA A 880 -1.82 -21.53 6.69
C ALA A 880 -2.53 -20.84 7.88
N GLY A 881 -2.10 -19.64 8.25
CA GLY A 881 -2.68 -18.89 9.37
C GLY A 881 -4.15 -18.49 9.14
N VAL A 882 -4.50 -18.01 7.94
CA VAL A 882 -5.90 -17.66 7.62
C VAL A 882 -6.79 -18.90 7.58
N LEU A 883 -6.30 -20.04 7.08
CA LEU A 883 -7.02 -21.31 7.07
C LEU A 883 -7.28 -21.81 8.49
N GLN A 884 -6.24 -21.86 9.33
CA GLN A 884 -6.30 -22.27 10.74
C GLN A 884 -7.29 -21.40 11.53
N GLU A 885 -7.18 -20.07 11.42
CA GLU A 885 -8.06 -19.13 12.11
C GLU A 885 -9.51 -19.24 11.64
N THR A 886 -9.75 -19.42 10.33
CA THR A 886 -11.11 -19.60 9.79
C THR A 886 -11.72 -20.92 10.25
N ALA A 887 -10.94 -22.01 10.30
CA ALA A 887 -11.40 -23.27 10.86
C ALA A 887 -11.76 -23.12 12.35
N ARG A 888 -10.91 -22.46 13.15
CA ARG A 888 -11.13 -22.20 14.58
C ARG A 888 -12.39 -21.35 14.86
N ILE A 889 -12.64 -20.33 14.05
CA ILE A 889 -13.83 -19.47 14.17
C ILE A 889 -15.12 -20.24 13.84
N LEU A 890 -15.08 -21.08 12.80
CA LEU A 890 -16.27 -21.77 12.29
C LEU A 890 -16.53 -23.13 12.98
N ALA A 891 -15.53 -23.73 13.61
CA ALA A 891 -15.64 -24.97 14.38
C ALA A 891 -15.13 -24.79 15.83
N PRO A 892 -15.75 -23.90 16.64
CA PRO A 892 -15.24 -23.52 17.96
C PRO A 892 -15.28 -24.66 19.00
N GLN A 893 -15.92 -25.79 18.69
CA GLN A 893 -15.92 -27.00 19.53
C GLN A 893 -14.82 -28.00 19.13
N CYS A 894 -14.05 -27.71 18.09
CA CYS A 894 -12.97 -28.54 17.59
C CYS A 894 -11.64 -27.82 17.79
N ASN A 895 -10.77 -28.37 18.63
CA ASN A 895 -9.38 -27.98 18.75
C ASN A 895 -8.58 -28.72 17.68
N VAL A 896 -8.16 -28.00 16.63
CA VAL A 896 -7.59 -28.59 15.41
C VAL A 896 -6.10 -28.24 15.30
N THR A 897 -5.24 -29.23 15.51
CA THR A 897 -3.81 -29.11 15.26
C THR A 897 -3.53 -29.36 13.77
N PHE A 898 -2.66 -28.57 13.15
CA PHE A 898 -2.23 -28.78 11.76
C PHE A 898 -0.73 -29.12 11.74
N LEU A 899 -0.40 -30.33 11.28
CA LEU A 899 0.96 -30.88 11.27
C LEU A 899 1.46 -31.01 9.82
N PRO A 900 2.37 -30.14 9.36
CA PRO A 900 2.96 -30.25 8.02
C PRO A 900 3.81 -31.53 7.91
N SER A 901 3.51 -32.41 6.94
CA SER A 901 4.34 -33.59 6.67
C SER A 901 5.64 -33.16 5.97
N GLU A 902 6.82 -33.51 6.49
CA GLU A 902 8.08 -33.17 5.81
C GLU A 902 8.35 -34.05 4.58
N GLU A 903 8.12 -35.37 4.69
CA GLU A 903 8.40 -36.34 3.61
C GLU A 903 7.22 -36.53 2.63
N GLY A 904 6.02 -36.12 3.03
CA GLY A 904 4.79 -36.13 2.24
C GLY A 904 4.14 -37.51 2.07
N SER A 905 3.24 -37.60 1.08
CA SER A 905 2.46 -38.79 0.71
C SER A 905 3.22 -40.13 0.75
N GLY A 906 4.43 -40.18 0.19
CA GLY A 906 5.20 -41.41 -0.01
C GLY A 906 5.54 -42.18 1.28
N LYS A 907 5.78 -41.49 2.41
CA LYS A 907 5.96 -42.15 3.71
C LYS A 907 4.69 -42.87 4.16
N GLY A 908 3.53 -42.23 3.95
CA GLY A 908 2.23 -42.83 4.25
C GLY A 908 1.85 -43.98 3.33
N ALA A 909 2.19 -43.92 2.04
CA ALA A 909 1.98 -45.04 1.11
C ALA A 909 2.73 -46.29 1.57
N ALA A 910 3.99 -46.14 1.99
CA ALA A 910 4.78 -47.23 2.56
C ALA A 910 4.19 -47.76 3.89
N LEU A 911 3.63 -46.90 4.74
CA LEU A 911 2.92 -47.31 5.96
C LEU A 911 1.63 -48.09 5.63
N ILE A 912 0.83 -47.64 4.67
CA ILE A 912 -0.38 -48.34 4.21
C ILE A 912 -0.01 -49.73 3.66
N THR A 913 1.06 -49.82 2.88
CA THR A 913 1.61 -51.08 2.36
C THR A 913 2.01 -52.03 3.50
N ALA A 914 2.58 -51.51 4.58
CA ALA A 914 2.92 -52.28 5.78
C ALA A 914 1.67 -52.76 6.54
N VAL A 915 0.70 -51.87 6.78
CA VAL A 915 -0.57 -52.17 7.47
C VAL A 915 -1.44 -53.15 6.67
N ALA A 916 -1.36 -53.12 5.33
CA ALA A 916 -2.03 -54.06 4.44
C ALA A 916 -1.40 -55.46 4.52
N ARG A 917 -0.05 -55.57 4.42
CA ARG A 917 0.66 -56.85 4.57
C ARG A 917 0.38 -57.52 5.93
N GLN A 918 0.25 -56.74 7.01
CA GLN A 918 -0.10 -57.26 8.35
C GLN A 918 -1.48 -57.94 8.46
N LYS A 919 -2.37 -57.86 7.46
CA LYS A 919 -3.61 -58.67 7.43
C LYS A 919 -3.43 -60.07 6.82
N HIS A 920 -2.25 -60.40 6.30
CA HIS A 920 -1.96 -61.65 5.58
C HIS A 920 -0.80 -62.48 6.18
N ASP A 921 -0.13 -61.96 7.22
CA ASP A 921 0.91 -62.64 8.03
C ASP A 921 0.34 -63.07 9.40
#